data_AF-A0A9W2W429-F1
#
_entry.id   AF-A0A9W2W429-F1
#
_cell.length_a   1.000
_cell.length_b   1.000
_cell.length_c   1.000
_cell.angle_alpha   90.00
_cell.angle_beta   90.00
_cell.angle_gamma   90.00
#
_symmetry.space_group_name_H-M   'P 1'
#
loop_
_entity.id
_entity.type
_entity.pdbx_description
1 polymer ?
#
loop_
_entity_poly.entity_id
_entity_poly.type
_entity_poly.pdbx_seq_one_letter_code
_entity_poly.pdbx_strand_id
1 'polypeptide(L)'
;MRANGWEGPPASSDRDSMLPSDSGGRKLAGATPAPRPLVPRRATSDISLRNSHLWAPSLCMAKSPENSTLEEILGQYQRSLRERANRSIHQLKCALREGDVTVGEDAAGPSVENEENEENEDAGTAWHELRHSHAVNQLKALLRQQATKESEVSPSRRRKVSPLRASEDEEANVPTIHNLVPIINDQSQYIHHLEAEVKFCKEELSGMKNRVQVVVLENESLQQELKSQRQEEAMREQTLLDASGNMQNSWITTGEDSGVGEAAKRGFSHGDADVVVGASAGEAEKWKLELERLKLTYEEKTEVLESQLKFLRKDLAEYQKNCEDLKERLKHKESLLAANTSNWVGGLCLKCAQHEAVLSQTHNNVHVQTIERLTKERDDLMSALVSVRSILTDVQEREAGAYEQVKQAVQVAEEANFEKTKALIQCEQLKNELERQKERLEKELASQQEKRAFEKEMMKKDLTKEKEDLGSKILSLSQNIAQLEVQVEKVTREKISAINQLEEIQNQLASKEMDVTKVCGEMRYQLNKTKMEKDEAEKEHREYRAKTKRDLEMKDQEIEKLRLEVSESKQHLEREQQKAAGAREECLQLTDLLSESQHQLHLTRLEKDSIQQRLSNEAKAQALQAQQREQELTQKIQQMEAQHDKTDLK
;
A
#
# COMPACT_ATOMS: atom_id res chain seq x y z
N MET A 1 28.81 -42.87 36.05
CA MET A 1 29.43 -43.78 35.06
C MET A 1 30.16 -42.94 34.00
N ARG A 2 31.04 -43.58 33.21
CA ARG A 2 31.80 -43.09 32.05
C ARG A 2 30.95 -42.31 31.00
N ALA A 3 31.51 -41.52 30.08
CA ALA A 3 32.86 -40.93 29.91
C ALA A 3 32.84 -39.85 28.79
N ASN A 4 34.00 -39.20 28.60
CA ASN A 4 34.34 -38.24 27.53
C ASN A 4 34.13 -38.78 26.10
N GLY A 5 34.11 -37.87 25.12
CA GLY A 5 34.18 -38.21 23.69
C GLY A 5 34.34 -36.99 22.77
N TRP A 6 35.57 -36.48 22.63
CA TRP A 6 35.97 -35.70 21.44
C TRP A 6 36.40 -36.68 20.34
N GLU A 7 35.97 -36.46 19.10
CA GLU A 7 36.56 -37.10 17.92
C GLU A 7 36.29 -36.27 16.64
N GLY A 8 37.31 -36.12 15.79
CA GLY A 8 37.18 -35.87 14.35
C GLY A 8 37.64 -37.14 13.60
N PRO A 9 38.26 -37.07 12.38
CA PRO A 9 38.42 -35.95 11.47
C PRO A 9 37.44 -36.10 10.26
N PRO A 10 37.70 -36.75 9.09
CA PRO A 10 38.92 -37.18 8.40
C PRO A 10 39.32 -36.24 7.23
N ALA A 11 40.29 -36.64 6.39
CA ALA A 11 40.58 -36.08 5.06
C ALA A 11 41.00 -37.21 4.09
N SER A 12 40.74 -37.05 2.78
CA SER A 12 41.25 -37.89 1.66
C SER A 12 41.06 -37.10 0.35
N SER A 13 42.12 -36.72 -0.37
CA SER A 13 42.76 -37.44 -1.51
C SER A 13 41.95 -37.27 -2.83
N ASP A 14 42.51 -37.19 -4.04
CA ASP A 14 43.85 -37.51 -4.57
C ASP A 14 44.12 -36.78 -5.93
N ARG A 15 45.41 -36.60 -6.29
CA ARG A 15 45.97 -36.64 -7.69
C ARG A 15 45.51 -35.56 -8.74
N ASP A 16 46.25 -35.24 -9.82
CA ASP A 16 47.57 -35.66 -10.31
C ASP A 16 48.23 -34.62 -11.25
N SER A 17 49.57 -34.68 -11.39
CA SER A 17 50.36 -34.45 -12.63
C SER A 17 50.69 -33.08 -13.27
N MET A 18 52.02 -32.91 -13.49
CA MET A 18 52.72 -32.40 -14.70
C MET A 18 53.02 -30.89 -14.93
N LEU A 19 54.28 -30.52 -14.64
CA LEU A 19 55.09 -29.55 -15.44
C LEU A 19 55.72 -30.27 -16.66
N PRO A 20 56.29 -29.57 -17.66
CA PRO A 20 57.76 -29.46 -17.65
C PRO A 20 58.39 -28.21 -18.34
N SER A 21 59.67 -27.98 -17.99
CA SER A 21 60.77 -27.29 -18.71
C SER A 21 60.65 -25.80 -19.11
N ASP A 22 61.55 -24.87 -18.78
CA ASP A 22 63.02 -24.82 -18.53
C ASP A 22 63.90 -24.54 -19.77
N SER A 23 64.67 -23.44 -19.73
CA SER A 23 65.95 -23.15 -20.42
C SER A 23 66.24 -21.63 -20.50
N GLY A 24 67.48 -21.21 -20.20
CA GLY A 24 67.85 -19.79 -20.04
C GLY A 24 68.50 -19.10 -21.26
N GLY A 25 68.82 -17.81 -21.10
CA GLY A 25 69.53 -16.96 -22.09
C GLY A 25 70.14 -15.70 -21.44
N ARG A 26 71.25 -15.17 -21.98
CA ARG A 26 72.14 -14.20 -21.29
C ARG A 26 72.06 -12.75 -21.82
N LYS A 27 72.24 -11.79 -20.89
CA LYS A 27 72.89 -10.45 -20.98
C LYS A 27 73.02 -9.74 -22.36
N LEU A 28 72.60 -8.46 -22.44
CA LEU A 28 73.50 -7.27 -22.44
C LEU A 28 72.78 -5.89 -22.58
N ALA A 29 73.24 -4.92 -21.75
CA ALA A 29 73.34 -3.45 -21.92
C ALA A 29 72.23 -2.55 -22.56
N GLY A 30 71.95 -1.39 -21.93
CA GLY A 30 71.31 -0.24 -22.62
C GLY A 30 70.66 0.88 -21.76
N ALA A 31 71.44 1.89 -21.35
CA ALA A 31 71.11 3.32 -21.08
C ALA A 31 69.68 3.83 -20.66
N THR A 32 69.61 4.47 -19.47
CA THR A 32 69.05 5.81 -19.07
C THR A 32 67.97 6.56 -19.90
N PRO A 33 67.25 7.57 -19.33
CA PRO A 33 66.77 7.79 -17.94
C PRO A 33 65.29 8.29 -17.85
N ALA A 34 64.79 8.61 -16.64
CA ALA A 34 63.42 9.07 -16.38
C ALA A 34 63.16 10.59 -16.63
N PRO A 35 61.90 11.02 -16.88
CA PRO A 35 61.51 12.43 -16.96
C PRO A 35 60.98 13.00 -15.61
N ARG A 36 61.19 14.31 -15.39
CA ARG A 36 60.56 15.11 -14.32
C ARG A 36 59.34 15.89 -14.85
N PRO A 37 58.39 16.32 -13.99
CA PRO A 37 57.24 17.15 -14.40
C PRO A 37 57.62 18.62 -14.64
N LEU A 38 56.87 19.30 -15.51
CA LEU A 38 56.99 20.73 -15.81
C LEU A 38 55.91 21.56 -15.10
N VAL A 39 56.31 22.74 -14.63
CA VAL A 39 55.44 23.77 -14.02
C VAL A 39 55.26 24.94 -15.02
N PRO A 40 54.04 25.45 -15.27
CA PRO A 40 53.85 26.72 -15.96
C PRO A 40 53.86 27.92 -15.00
N ARG A 41 54.43 29.04 -15.45
CA ARG A 41 54.68 30.25 -14.67
C ARG A 41 53.68 31.36 -15.03
N ARG A 42 53.36 32.19 -14.03
CA ARG A 42 52.47 33.37 -14.10
C ARG A 42 52.97 34.43 -15.10
N ALA A 43 52.06 35.14 -15.76
CA ALA A 43 52.30 36.43 -16.41
C ALA A 43 51.14 37.40 -16.12
N THR A 44 51.47 38.69 -15.99
CA THR A 44 50.59 39.79 -15.56
C THR A 44 50.41 40.81 -16.68
N SER A 45 49.29 41.56 -16.68
CA SER A 45 49.27 43.04 -16.87
C SER A 45 47.84 43.59 -16.82
N ASP A 46 47.65 44.69 -16.09
CA ASP A 46 46.46 45.56 -16.14
C ASP A 46 46.48 46.50 -17.35
N ILE A 47 45.33 47.10 -17.68
CA ILE A 47 45.11 48.57 -17.74
C ILE A 47 43.63 48.90 -18.00
N SER A 48 43.19 50.05 -17.45
CA SER A 48 41.80 50.51 -17.30
C SER A 48 41.29 51.43 -18.44
N LEU A 49 39.97 51.71 -18.42
CA LEU A 49 39.12 52.71 -19.15
C LEU A 49 38.03 52.06 -20.02
N ARG A 50 36.74 52.49 -20.04
CA ARG A 50 36.04 53.63 -19.42
C ARG A 50 34.51 53.31 -19.31
N ASN A 51 33.80 53.95 -18.38
CA ASN A 51 32.33 53.81 -18.20
C ASN A 51 31.50 54.19 -19.44
N SER A 52 30.43 53.42 -19.71
CA SER A 52 29.16 53.85 -20.34
C SER A 52 28.06 52.80 -20.04
N HIS A 53 26.93 53.22 -19.48
CA HIS A 53 25.78 52.33 -19.23
C HIS A 53 24.98 52.08 -20.52
N LEU A 54 24.51 50.84 -20.72
CA LEU A 54 23.20 50.49 -21.30
C LEU A 54 22.92 48.98 -21.08
N TRP A 55 21.65 48.56 -21.15
CA TRP A 55 21.18 47.26 -20.65
C TRP A 55 21.38 46.05 -21.60
N ALA A 56 21.61 44.88 -20.98
CA ALA A 56 21.32 43.52 -21.46
C ALA A 56 22.17 42.95 -22.63
N PRO A 57 22.09 41.63 -22.90
CA PRO A 57 22.32 40.52 -21.96
C PRO A 57 23.45 39.57 -22.42
N SER A 58 23.83 38.63 -21.56
CA SER A 58 25.04 37.79 -21.68
C SER A 58 25.21 37.00 -22.99
N LEU A 59 26.47 36.93 -23.42
CA LEU A 59 26.95 36.24 -24.63
C LEU A 59 26.72 34.71 -24.56
N CYS A 60 26.25 34.11 -25.67
CA CYS A 60 26.00 32.68 -25.77
C CYS A 60 27.29 31.85 -25.82
N MET A 61 27.34 30.76 -25.04
CA MET A 61 28.19 29.61 -25.36
C MET A 61 27.54 28.80 -26.49
N ALA A 62 28.36 28.27 -27.40
CA ALA A 62 27.89 27.50 -28.55
C ALA A 62 27.17 26.21 -28.10
N LYS A 63 25.84 26.17 -28.24
CA LYS A 63 25.03 24.95 -28.10
C LYS A 63 24.92 24.25 -29.46
N SER A 64 25.00 22.92 -29.43
CA SER A 64 24.77 22.04 -30.58
C SER A 64 23.38 22.28 -31.21
N PRO A 65 23.22 22.17 -32.55
CA PRO A 65 21.98 22.53 -33.24
C PRO A 65 20.74 21.75 -32.76
N GLU A 66 20.91 20.50 -32.29
CA GLU A 66 19.81 19.66 -31.80
C GLU A 66 19.18 20.17 -30.49
N ASN A 67 19.97 20.81 -29.61
CA ASN A 67 19.44 21.39 -28.37
C ASN A 67 18.60 22.66 -28.63
N SER A 68 18.88 23.40 -29.70
CA SER A 68 18.12 24.60 -30.06
C SER A 68 16.67 24.26 -30.40
N THR A 69 16.45 23.16 -31.14
CA THR A 69 15.12 22.71 -31.56
C THR A 69 14.27 22.28 -30.36
N LEU A 70 14.86 21.57 -29.39
CA LEU A 70 14.15 21.12 -28.19
C LEU A 70 13.78 22.31 -27.27
N GLU A 71 14.71 23.26 -27.10
CA GLU A 71 14.50 24.48 -26.31
C GLU A 71 13.41 25.38 -26.94
N GLU A 72 13.33 25.43 -28.28
CA GLU A 72 12.24 26.10 -28.98
C GLU A 72 10.88 25.39 -28.80
N ILE A 73 10.82 24.06 -28.97
CA ILE A 73 9.58 23.27 -28.78
C ILE A 73 9.05 23.42 -27.35
N LEU A 74 9.93 23.34 -26.33
CA LEU A 74 9.56 23.56 -24.93
C LEU A 74 9.10 25.01 -24.70
N GLY A 75 9.76 25.99 -25.33
CA GLY A 75 9.34 27.39 -25.29
C GLY A 75 7.96 27.64 -25.94
N GLN A 76 7.65 26.94 -27.05
CA GLN A 76 6.34 26.96 -27.71
C GLN A 76 5.27 26.29 -26.82
N TYR A 77 5.57 25.15 -26.21
CA TYR A 77 4.67 24.45 -25.29
C TYR A 77 4.33 25.30 -24.05
N GLN A 78 5.33 25.93 -23.43
CA GLN A 78 5.11 26.85 -22.30
C GLN A 78 4.35 28.12 -22.68
N ARG A 79 4.50 28.63 -23.92
CA ARG A 79 3.67 29.72 -24.44
C ARG A 79 2.22 29.27 -24.64
N SER A 80 2.00 28.11 -25.26
CA SER A 80 0.67 27.50 -25.43
C SER A 80 -0.05 27.27 -24.09
N LEU A 81 0.66 26.80 -23.06
CA LEU A 81 0.15 26.66 -21.70
C LEU A 81 -0.26 28.00 -21.08
N ARG A 82 0.62 29.02 -21.14
CA ARG A 82 0.33 30.36 -20.61
C ARG A 82 -0.86 31.01 -21.32
N GLU A 83 -0.95 30.89 -22.64
CA GLU A 83 -2.12 31.39 -23.37
C GLU A 83 -3.40 30.61 -23.04
N ARG A 84 -3.34 29.28 -22.86
CA ARG A 84 -4.50 28.47 -22.46
C ARG A 84 -4.99 28.86 -21.07
N ALA A 85 -4.08 29.08 -20.12
CA ALA A 85 -4.39 29.59 -18.79
C ALA A 85 -5.00 31.00 -18.87
N ASN A 86 -4.39 31.92 -19.63
CA ASN A 86 -4.93 33.27 -19.83
C ASN A 86 -6.31 33.27 -20.49
N ARG A 87 -6.55 32.42 -21.49
CA ARG A 87 -7.87 32.24 -22.12
C ARG A 87 -8.90 31.71 -21.12
N SER A 88 -8.54 30.73 -20.29
CA SER A 88 -9.42 30.20 -19.23
C SER A 88 -9.73 31.24 -18.15
N ILE A 89 -8.74 31.99 -17.69
CA ILE A 89 -8.91 33.09 -16.73
C ILE A 89 -9.80 34.20 -17.33
N HIS A 90 -9.63 34.52 -18.61
CA HIS A 90 -10.46 35.51 -19.29
C HIS A 90 -11.91 35.03 -19.45
N GLN A 91 -12.12 33.76 -19.79
CA GLN A 91 -13.46 33.14 -19.82
C GLN A 91 -14.12 33.16 -18.44
N LEU A 92 -13.41 32.82 -17.36
CA LEU A 92 -13.90 32.96 -15.99
C LEU A 92 -14.25 34.43 -15.67
N LYS A 93 -13.40 35.38 -16.06
CA LYS A 93 -13.61 36.81 -15.80
C LYS A 93 -14.81 37.38 -16.57
N CYS A 94 -15.10 36.88 -17.77
CA CYS A 94 -16.33 37.21 -18.50
C CYS A 94 -17.56 36.57 -17.86
N ALA A 95 -17.52 35.27 -17.52
CA ALA A 95 -18.62 34.58 -16.87
C ALA A 95 -18.98 35.17 -15.49
N LEU A 96 -17.97 35.63 -14.73
CA LEU A 96 -18.19 36.35 -13.46
C LEU A 96 -18.80 37.75 -13.67
N ARG A 97 -18.47 38.43 -14.78
CA ARG A 97 -19.07 39.73 -15.14
C ARG A 97 -20.50 39.59 -15.68
N GLU A 98 -20.82 38.49 -16.36
CA GLU A 98 -22.18 38.15 -16.79
C GLU A 98 -23.08 37.71 -15.62
N GLY A 99 -22.47 37.28 -14.50
CA GLY A 99 -23.16 36.99 -13.24
C GLY A 99 -23.49 38.22 -12.37
N ASP A 100 -22.98 39.40 -12.73
CA ASP A 100 -23.08 40.65 -11.96
C ASP A 100 -23.86 41.72 -12.73
N VAL A 101 -25.09 41.37 -13.14
CA VAL A 101 -26.10 42.33 -13.61
C VAL A 101 -26.95 42.73 -12.43
N THR A 102 -26.50 43.74 -11.70
CA THR A 102 -27.31 44.47 -10.73
C THR A 102 -28.50 45.12 -11.45
N VAL A 103 -29.71 44.62 -11.20
CA VAL A 103 -30.93 45.43 -11.40
C VAL A 103 -30.82 46.62 -10.45
N GLY A 104 -30.98 47.83 -11.00
CA GLY A 104 -30.64 49.06 -10.30
C GLY A 104 -31.54 49.38 -9.12
N GLU A 105 -30.97 50.12 -8.16
CA GLU A 105 -31.74 50.92 -7.21
C GLU A 105 -32.53 51.98 -7.97
N ASP A 106 -33.87 51.98 -7.85
CA ASP A 106 -34.65 53.22 -7.95
C ASP A 106 -36.07 53.07 -7.36
N ALA A 107 -36.56 54.18 -6.79
CA ALA A 107 -37.94 54.46 -6.34
C ALA A 107 -38.57 53.62 -5.20
N ALA A 108 -38.81 54.30 -4.07
CA ALA A 108 -39.70 53.85 -2.99
C ALA A 108 -41.16 54.30 -3.22
N GLY A 109 -42.14 53.48 -2.79
CA GLY A 109 -43.57 53.84 -2.73
C GLY A 109 -44.45 52.68 -2.22
N PRO A 110 -45.60 52.91 -1.51
CA PRO A 110 -45.99 51.99 -0.43
C PRO A 110 -47.44 51.45 -0.42
N SER A 111 -47.68 50.45 0.45
CA SER A 111 -49.00 49.93 0.93
C SER A 111 -49.74 48.98 -0.06
N VAL A 112 -50.56 47.98 0.33
CA VAL A 112 -51.42 47.76 1.51
C VAL A 112 -51.55 46.24 1.86
N GLU A 113 -51.57 45.94 3.16
CA GLU A 113 -52.19 44.83 3.95
C GLU A 113 -52.43 43.38 3.42
N ASN A 114 -52.00 42.44 4.28
CA ASN A 114 -52.67 41.20 4.77
C ASN A 114 -53.32 40.19 3.80
N GLU A 115 -52.81 38.95 3.81
CA GLU A 115 -53.53 37.81 4.40
C GLU A 115 -52.57 36.64 4.74
N GLU A 116 -52.97 35.78 5.67
CA GLU A 116 -52.18 34.65 6.17
C GLU A 116 -52.43 33.39 5.31
N ASN A 117 -51.40 32.81 4.70
CA ASN A 117 -51.09 31.37 4.80
C ASN A 117 -49.85 30.93 4.00
N GLU A 118 -49.47 29.69 4.32
CA GLU A 118 -48.30 28.90 3.91
C GLU A 118 -48.11 28.71 2.38
N GLU A 119 -46.96 28.12 2.02
CA GLU A 119 -46.63 27.55 0.70
C GLU A 119 -46.34 28.51 -0.49
N ASN A 120 -45.16 29.15 -0.48
CA ASN A 120 -44.44 29.41 -1.75
C ASN A 120 -42.90 29.48 -1.61
N GLU A 121 -42.28 28.50 -0.94
CA GLU A 121 -40.84 28.24 -1.19
C GLU A 121 -40.61 27.63 -2.59
N ASP A 122 -41.64 26.95 -3.14
CA ASP A 122 -41.52 26.14 -4.34
C ASP A 122 -41.08 26.92 -5.59
N ALA A 123 -41.56 28.15 -5.80
CA ALA A 123 -41.08 28.98 -6.91
C ALA A 123 -39.58 29.32 -6.78
N GLY A 124 -39.09 29.55 -5.56
CA GLY A 124 -37.67 29.80 -5.28
C GLY A 124 -36.82 28.56 -5.54
N THR A 125 -37.21 27.41 -5.00
CA THR A 125 -36.54 26.14 -5.29
C THR A 125 -36.63 25.76 -6.76
N ALA A 126 -37.73 26.00 -7.46
CA ALA A 126 -37.87 25.73 -8.90
C ALA A 126 -36.93 26.61 -9.75
N TRP A 127 -36.75 27.90 -9.43
CA TRP A 127 -35.77 28.74 -10.11
C TRP A 127 -34.33 28.33 -9.79
N HIS A 128 -34.04 27.95 -8.55
CA HIS A 128 -32.74 27.40 -8.19
C HIS A 128 -32.49 26.05 -8.87
N GLU A 129 -33.44 25.12 -8.91
CA GLU A 129 -33.37 23.84 -9.63
C GLU A 129 -33.28 24.05 -11.14
N LEU A 130 -33.95 25.05 -11.72
CA LEU A 130 -33.83 25.37 -13.14
C LEU A 130 -32.42 25.92 -13.45
N ARG A 131 -31.86 26.77 -12.58
CA ARG A 131 -30.47 27.26 -12.70
C ARG A 131 -29.45 26.14 -12.49
N HIS A 132 -29.68 25.25 -11.51
CA HIS A 132 -28.83 24.09 -11.26
C HIS A 132 -28.96 23.05 -12.38
N SER A 133 -30.15 22.80 -12.92
CA SER A 133 -30.34 21.89 -14.06
C SER A 133 -29.76 22.47 -15.34
N HIS A 134 -29.84 23.79 -15.56
CA HIS A 134 -29.15 24.46 -16.67
C HIS A 134 -27.63 24.37 -16.52
N ALA A 135 -27.07 24.63 -15.33
CA ALA A 135 -25.65 24.45 -15.04
C ALA A 135 -25.20 22.99 -15.18
N VAL A 136 -26.01 22.02 -14.70
CA VAL A 136 -25.79 20.58 -14.85
C VAL A 136 -25.92 20.13 -16.31
N ASN A 137 -26.80 20.74 -17.10
CA ASN A 137 -26.95 20.44 -18.53
C ASN A 137 -25.83 21.06 -19.36
N GLN A 138 -25.34 22.25 -19.01
CA GLN A 138 -24.09 22.79 -19.55
C GLN A 138 -22.89 21.93 -19.16
N LEU A 139 -22.79 21.47 -17.91
CA LEU A 139 -21.77 20.49 -17.48
C LEU A 139 -21.88 19.18 -18.26
N LYS A 140 -23.08 18.62 -18.45
CA LYS A 140 -23.30 17.43 -19.28
C LYS A 140 -22.93 17.68 -20.75
N ALA A 141 -23.18 18.86 -21.30
CA ALA A 141 -22.79 19.23 -22.66
C ALA A 141 -21.28 19.38 -22.81
N LEU A 142 -20.61 20.02 -21.85
CA LEU A 142 -19.15 20.16 -21.79
C LEU A 142 -18.47 18.81 -21.56
N LEU A 143 -19.00 17.97 -20.67
CA LEU A 143 -18.52 16.60 -20.45
C LEU A 143 -18.76 15.70 -21.68
N ARG A 144 -19.84 15.91 -22.45
CA ARG A 144 -20.03 15.24 -23.74
C ARG A 144 -19.03 15.73 -24.79
N GLN A 145 -18.79 17.04 -24.89
CA GLN A 145 -17.74 17.60 -25.76
C GLN A 145 -16.33 17.12 -25.38
N GLN A 146 -16.05 16.99 -24.08
CA GLN A 146 -14.81 16.47 -23.56
C GLN A 146 -14.70 14.98 -23.87
N ALA A 147 -15.75 14.18 -23.64
CA ALA A 147 -15.78 12.76 -24.00
C ALA A 147 -15.61 12.53 -25.52
N THR A 148 -16.16 13.38 -26.39
CA THR A 148 -15.90 13.29 -27.85
C THR A 148 -14.46 13.66 -28.20
N LYS A 149 -13.88 14.69 -27.56
CA LYS A 149 -12.48 15.09 -27.79
C LYS A 149 -11.46 14.10 -27.22
N GLU A 150 -11.79 13.44 -26.10
CA GLU A 150 -11.00 12.34 -25.54
C GLU A 150 -11.14 11.06 -26.38
N SER A 151 -12.32 10.81 -26.96
CA SER A 151 -12.57 9.68 -27.87
C SER A 151 -11.85 9.79 -29.23
N GLU A 152 -11.50 11.00 -29.68
CA GLU A 152 -10.71 11.20 -30.91
C GLU A 152 -9.19 11.06 -30.69
N VAL A 153 -8.71 11.11 -29.45
CA VAL A 153 -7.26 11.19 -29.14
C VAL A 153 -6.67 9.87 -28.64
N SER A 154 -7.45 8.90 -28.15
CA SER A 154 -6.95 7.54 -27.86
C SER A 154 -8.07 6.48 -27.74
N PRO A 155 -8.01 5.35 -28.47
CA PRO A 155 -9.03 4.31 -28.40
C PRO A 155 -8.72 3.26 -27.31
N SER A 156 -9.12 3.47 -26.05
CA SER A 156 -9.17 2.35 -25.08
C SER A 156 -10.21 2.46 -23.96
N ARG A 157 -11.35 1.81 -24.20
CA ARG A 157 -12.00 0.85 -23.29
C ARG A 157 -12.17 1.23 -21.80
N ARG A 158 -13.28 1.92 -21.48
CA ARG A 158 -14.00 1.74 -20.19
C ARG A 158 -15.50 1.55 -20.38
N ARG A 159 -15.94 0.31 -20.63
CA ARG A 159 -17.32 -0.10 -20.36
C ARG A 159 -17.47 -0.25 -18.83
N LYS A 160 -18.24 0.64 -18.19
CA LYS A 160 -18.72 0.41 -16.83
C LYS A 160 -19.80 -0.67 -16.88
N VAL A 161 -19.73 -1.64 -15.97
CA VAL A 161 -20.79 -2.65 -15.76
C VAL A 161 -21.41 -2.40 -14.40
N SER A 162 -22.73 -2.49 -14.33
CA SER A 162 -23.52 -2.56 -13.09
C SER A 162 -24.77 -3.39 -13.39
N PRO A 163 -25.35 -4.05 -12.37
CA PRO A 163 -25.68 -5.46 -12.55
C PRO A 163 -27.18 -5.72 -12.73
N LEU A 164 -27.55 -6.76 -13.49
CA LEU A 164 -28.40 -7.85 -13.01
C LEU A 164 -28.50 -9.02 -14.02
N ARG A 165 -28.56 -10.24 -13.46
CA ARG A 165 -29.11 -11.52 -13.96
C ARG A 165 -28.71 -12.06 -15.34
N ALA A 166 -28.30 -13.32 -15.32
CA ALA A 166 -28.15 -14.16 -16.50
C ALA A 166 -29.48 -14.82 -16.89
N SER A 167 -29.71 -14.92 -18.20
CA SER A 167 -30.27 -16.10 -18.84
C SER A 167 -29.69 -16.19 -20.26
N GLU A 168 -29.17 -17.37 -20.56
CA GLU A 168 -28.96 -17.97 -21.89
C GLU A 168 -29.49 -17.18 -23.10
N ASP A 169 -28.60 -16.75 -24.02
CA ASP A 169 -28.60 -17.24 -25.41
C ASP A 169 -27.35 -16.80 -26.21
N GLU A 170 -27.22 -17.33 -27.43
CA GLU A 170 -26.39 -16.89 -28.57
C GLU A 170 -24.85 -17.11 -28.55
N GLU A 171 -24.43 -18.17 -29.26
CA GLU A 171 -23.07 -18.51 -29.73
C GLU A 171 -22.44 -17.46 -30.70
N ALA A 172 -23.02 -16.26 -30.83
CA ALA A 172 -22.70 -15.26 -31.86
C ALA A 172 -21.49 -14.34 -31.56
N ASN A 173 -20.60 -14.70 -30.62
CA ASN A 173 -19.49 -13.85 -30.16
C ASN A 173 -18.08 -14.44 -30.35
N VAL A 174 -17.89 -15.32 -31.34
CA VAL A 174 -16.54 -15.69 -31.82
C VAL A 174 -16.09 -14.68 -32.88
N PRO A 175 -15.06 -13.84 -32.65
CA PRO A 175 -14.59 -12.91 -33.68
C PRO A 175 -14.03 -13.69 -34.87
N THR A 176 -14.57 -13.42 -36.06
CA THR A 176 -14.09 -13.99 -37.33
C THR A 176 -12.56 -13.88 -37.43
N ILE A 177 -11.88 -14.91 -37.95
CA ILE A 177 -10.39 -15.02 -37.96
C ILE A 177 -9.70 -13.73 -38.44
N HIS A 178 -10.27 -13.03 -39.42
CA HIS A 178 -9.73 -11.76 -39.92
C HIS A 178 -9.64 -10.65 -38.85
N ASN A 179 -10.55 -10.62 -37.88
CA ASN A 179 -10.58 -9.68 -36.76
C ASN A 179 -9.59 -10.05 -35.64
N LEU A 180 -9.09 -11.29 -35.60
CA LEU A 180 -8.09 -11.72 -34.62
C LEU A 180 -6.67 -11.30 -35.04
N VAL A 181 -6.37 -11.21 -36.34
CA VAL A 181 -5.03 -10.85 -36.83
C VAL A 181 -4.55 -9.47 -36.35
N PRO A 182 -5.35 -8.38 -36.41
CA PRO A 182 -4.96 -7.10 -35.82
C PRO A 182 -4.75 -7.20 -34.31
N ILE A 183 -5.66 -7.86 -33.59
CA ILE A 183 -5.60 -8.00 -32.12
C ILE A 183 -4.33 -8.76 -31.69
N ILE A 184 -3.97 -9.83 -32.39
CA ILE A 184 -2.74 -10.61 -32.14
C ILE A 184 -1.50 -9.76 -32.46
N ASN A 185 -1.52 -8.97 -33.54
CA ASN A 185 -0.44 -8.06 -33.87
C ASN A 185 -0.27 -6.95 -32.81
N ASP A 186 -1.37 -6.34 -32.36
CA ASP A 186 -1.38 -5.29 -31.34
C ASP A 186 -0.93 -5.84 -29.98
N GLN A 187 -1.33 -7.07 -29.63
CA GLN A 187 -0.82 -7.81 -28.46
C GLN A 187 0.68 -8.09 -28.59
N SER A 188 1.16 -8.49 -29.77
CA SER A 188 2.59 -8.71 -30.04
C SER A 188 3.41 -7.41 -29.89
N GLN A 189 2.91 -6.30 -30.43
CA GLN A 189 3.52 -4.98 -30.27
C GLN A 189 3.55 -4.53 -28.80
N TYR A 190 2.47 -4.77 -28.05
CA TYR A 190 2.42 -4.48 -26.62
C TYR A 190 3.39 -5.36 -25.80
N ILE A 191 3.52 -6.64 -26.14
CA ILE A 191 4.51 -7.54 -25.54
C ILE A 191 5.94 -7.02 -25.82
N HIS A 192 6.27 -6.70 -27.08
CA HIS A 192 7.59 -6.15 -27.42
C HIS A 192 7.89 -4.80 -26.74
N HIS A 193 6.88 -3.96 -26.55
CA HIS A 193 7.03 -2.72 -25.78
C HIS A 193 7.35 -3.01 -24.30
N LEU A 194 6.62 -3.91 -23.65
CA LEU A 194 6.91 -4.34 -22.27
C LEU A 194 8.28 -5.03 -22.14
N GLU A 195 8.68 -5.84 -23.12
CA GLU A 195 10.01 -6.46 -23.18
C GLU A 195 11.12 -5.39 -23.27
N ALA A 196 10.91 -4.32 -24.06
CA ALA A 196 11.82 -3.20 -24.17
C ALA A 196 11.90 -2.38 -22.86
N GLU A 197 10.78 -2.12 -22.19
CA GLU A 197 10.76 -1.45 -20.88
C GLU A 197 11.44 -2.28 -19.79
N VAL A 198 11.19 -3.60 -19.73
CA VAL A 198 11.85 -4.52 -18.81
C VAL A 198 13.36 -4.60 -19.11
N LYS A 199 13.76 -4.57 -20.38
CA LYS A 199 15.17 -4.50 -20.78
C LYS A 199 15.83 -3.20 -20.32
N PHE A 200 15.19 -2.05 -20.58
CA PHE A 200 15.65 -0.74 -20.13
C PHE A 200 15.80 -0.68 -18.59
N CYS A 201 14.81 -1.17 -17.83
CA CYS A 201 14.89 -1.22 -16.38
C CYS A 201 16.03 -2.12 -15.88
N LYS A 202 16.29 -3.26 -16.54
CA LYS A 202 17.43 -4.13 -16.22
C LYS A 202 18.77 -3.44 -16.51
N GLU A 203 18.87 -2.74 -17.64
CA GLU A 203 20.06 -1.99 -18.04
C GLU A 203 20.35 -0.85 -17.05
N GLU A 204 19.35 -0.02 -16.70
CA GLU A 204 19.51 1.05 -15.70
C GLU A 204 19.83 0.51 -14.30
N LEU A 205 19.19 -0.57 -13.85
CA LEU A 205 19.55 -1.20 -12.57
C LEU A 205 20.97 -1.77 -12.58
N SER A 206 21.42 -2.32 -13.70
CA SER A 206 22.81 -2.79 -13.85
C SER A 206 23.81 -1.63 -13.85
N GLY A 207 23.48 -0.52 -14.52
CA GLY A 207 24.28 0.72 -14.50
C GLY A 207 24.29 1.39 -13.12
N MET A 208 23.19 1.32 -12.38
CA MET A 208 23.12 1.77 -10.99
C MET A 208 23.98 0.89 -10.07
N LYS A 209 23.90 -0.44 -10.21
CA LYS A 209 24.76 -1.39 -9.48
C LYS A 209 26.25 -1.10 -9.72
N ASN A 210 26.64 -0.88 -10.98
CA ASN A 210 28.03 -0.57 -11.33
C ASN A 210 28.49 0.76 -10.71
N ARG A 211 27.66 1.81 -10.77
CA ARG A 211 27.93 3.11 -10.11
C ARG A 211 28.11 2.95 -8.59
N VAL A 212 27.21 2.21 -7.94
CA VAL A 212 27.32 1.92 -6.49
C VAL A 212 28.59 1.13 -6.18
N GLN A 213 28.95 0.14 -7.00
CA GLN A 213 30.17 -0.65 -6.80
C GLN A 213 31.45 0.20 -6.92
N VAL A 214 31.50 1.15 -7.87
CA VAL A 214 32.61 2.12 -7.95
C VAL A 214 32.68 2.99 -6.69
N VAL A 215 31.56 3.55 -6.24
CA VAL A 215 31.51 4.38 -5.02
C VAL A 215 31.90 3.60 -3.76
N VAL A 216 31.57 2.30 -3.67
CA VAL A 216 32.02 1.43 -2.57
C VAL A 216 33.53 1.21 -2.62
N LEU A 217 34.10 0.87 -3.79
CA LEU A 217 35.55 0.69 -3.95
C LEU A 217 36.34 1.99 -3.68
N GLU A 218 35.82 3.14 -4.12
CA GLU A 218 36.40 4.45 -3.81
C GLU A 218 36.36 4.75 -2.31
N ASN A 219 35.24 4.45 -1.62
CA ASN A 219 35.16 4.58 -0.16
C ASN A 219 36.12 3.63 0.58
N GLU A 220 36.27 2.39 0.12
CA GLU A 220 37.23 1.43 0.68
C GLU A 220 38.68 1.93 0.50
N SER A 221 39.01 2.47 -0.68
CA SER A 221 40.31 3.08 -0.98
C SER A 221 40.57 4.31 -0.09
N LEU A 222 39.61 5.23 0.02
CA LEU A 222 39.70 6.41 0.88
C LEU A 222 39.82 6.04 2.37
N GLN A 223 39.15 4.97 2.83
CA GLN A 223 39.32 4.46 4.19
C GLN A 223 40.68 3.82 4.43
N GLN A 224 41.29 3.18 3.42
CA GLN A 224 42.67 2.70 3.50
C GLN A 224 43.65 3.87 3.54
N GLU A 225 43.47 4.88 2.68
CA GLU A 225 44.32 6.07 2.63
C GLU A 225 44.23 6.91 3.90
N LEU A 226 43.04 7.09 4.48
CA LEU A 226 42.87 7.72 5.80
C LEU A 226 43.44 6.89 6.97
N LYS A 227 43.69 5.60 6.79
CA LYS A 227 44.38 4.74 7.78
C LYS A 227 45.90 4.85 7.61
N SER A 228 46.41 4.79 6.38
CA SER A 228 47.84 4.99 6.11
C SER A 228 48.29 6.39 6.44
N GLN A 229 47.49 7.42 6.14
CA GLN A 229 47.78 8.81 6.52
C GLN A 229 47.85 8.95 8.05
N ARG A 230 46.90 8.39 8.81
CA ARG A 230 46.98 8.40 10.28
C ARG A 230 48.19 7.64 10.83
N GLN A 231 48.62 6.55 10.17
CA GLN A 231 49.86 5.85 10.53
C GLN A 231 51.11 6.68 10.18
N GLU A 232 51.11 7.37 9.04
CA GLU A 232 52.19 8.27 8.63
C GLU A 232 52.28 9.50 9.53
N GLU A 233 51.14 10.08 9.93
CA GLU A 233 51.05 11.16 10.92
C GLU A 233 51.56 10.70 12.29
N ALA A 234 51.14 9.52 12.78
CA ALA A 234 51.67 8.96 14.03
C ALA A 234 53.19 8.68 13.95
N MET A 235 53.70 8.15 12.83
CA MET A 235 55.13 7.96 12.59
C MET A 235 55.88 9.30 12.50
N ARG A 236 55.27 10.34 11.93
CA ARG A 236 55.82 11.69 11.81
C ARG A 236 55.84 12.41 13.16
N GLU A 237 54.80 12.26 13.98
CA GLU A 237 54.76 12.71 15.38
C GLU A 237 55.82 11.98 16.21
N GLN A 238 55.96 10.66 16.06
CA GLN A 238 57.00 9.89 16.74
C GLN A 238 58.42 10.32 16.30
N THR A 239 58.61 10.60 15.01
CA THR A 239 59.87 11.15 14.48
C THR A 239 60.14 12.57 15.01
N LEU A 240 59.11 13.40 15.20
CA LEU A 240 59.25 14.73 15.81
C LEU A 240 59.58 14.65 17.30
N LEU A 241 59.04 13.67 18.04
CA LEU A 241 59.38 13.42 19.43
C LEU A 241 60.84 12.93 19.57
N ASP A 242 61.29 12.01 18.71
CA ASP A 242 62.68 11.55 18.69
C ASP A 242 63.67 12.65 18.24
N ALA A 243 63.28 13.49 17.28
CA ALA A 243 64.08 14.64 16.86
C ALA A 243 64.14 15.74 17.94
N SER A 244 63.04 15.99 18.64
CA SER A 244 63.01 16.93 19.77
C SER A 244 63.83 16.43 20.95
N GLY A 245 63.87 15.12 21.20
CA GLY A 245 64.75 14.50 22.20
C GLY A 245 66.24 14.65 21.89
N ASN A 246 66.63 14.88 20.63
CA ASN A 246 68.02 15.03 20.20
C ASN A 246 68.54 16.48 20.22
N MET A 247 67.65 17.48 20.32
CA MET A 247 68.04 18.90 20.40
C MET A 247 68.37 19.39 21.82
N GLN A 248 68.22 18.54 22.85
CA GLN A 248 68.40 18.93 24.26
C GLN A 248 69.73 18.41 24.89
N ASN A 249 70.67 17.93 24.07
CA ASN A 249 71.97 17.39 24.53
C ASN A 249 73.21 18.17 24.07
N SER A 250 73.07 19.39 23.53
CA SER A 250 74.19 20.13 22.90
C SER A 250 74.50 21.53 23.48
N TRP A 251 73.81 21.99 24.52
CA TRP A 251 74.19 23.24 25.19
C TRP A 251 73.80 23.26 26.67
N ILE A 252 74.72 22.82 27.53
CA ILE A 252 75.08 23.41 28.84
C ILE A 252 76.29 22.61 29.34
N THR A 253 77.46 23.26 29.32
CA THR A 253 78.58 22.95 30.22
C THR A 253 79.04 24.27 30.81
N THR A 254 78.68 24.54 32.07
CA THR A 254 79.42 25.28 33.14
C THR A 254 78.44 25.76 34.22
N GLY A 255 78.67 25.35 35.49
CA GLY A 255 77.95 25.81 36.70
C GLY A 255 76.59 25.10 36.95
N GLU A 256 76.42 24.19 37.91
CA GLU A 256 76.42 24.36 39.38
C GLU A 256 75.24 25.23 39.87
N ASP A 257 74.36 24.79 40.79
CA ASP A 257 74.23 23.51 41.49
C ASP A 257 72.81 23.33 42.12
N SER A 258 72.42 22.09 42.47
CA SER A 258 71.21 21.68 43.25
C SER A 258 69.81 21.98 42.68
N GLY A 259 68.80 21.09 42.78
CA GLY A 259 68.80 19.67 43.17
C GLY A 259 67.37 19.09 43.35
N VAL A 260 67.16 17.84 42.91
CA VAL A 260 66.02 16.91 43.26
C VAL A 260 64.60 17.35 42.80
N GLY A 261 63.76 16.52 42.16
CA GLY A 261 63.92 15.15 41.64
C GLY A 261 62.58 14.54 41.16
N GLU A 262 62.66 13.59 40.22
CA GLU A 262 61.84 12.36 39.99
C GLU A 262 60.33 12.27 40.40
N ALA A 263 59.43 11.53 39.71
CA ALA A 263 59.48 10.76 38.45
C ALA A 263 58.06 10.24 38.05
N ALA A 264 58.01 9.43 36.97
CA ALA A 264 57.08 8.31 36.74
C ALA A 264 55.65 8.53 36.16
N LYS A 265 55.59 8.57 34.82
CA LYS A 265 54.83 7.67 33.92
C LYS A 265 53.47 7.04 34.36
N ARG A 266 52.48 7.27 33.47
CA ARG A 266 51.54 6.29 32.85
C ARG A 266 50.34 5.77 33.69
N GLY A 267 49.14 6.12 33.22
CA GLY A 267 47.86 5.44 33.50
C GLY A 267 46.89 5.64 32.32
N PHE A 268 46.05 4.65 32.01
CA PHE A 268 45.18 4.62 30.81
C PHE A 268 43.70 4.87 31.13
N SER A 269 42.95 5.17 30.07
CA SER A 269 41.55 4.78 29.78
C SER A 269 40.36 5.42 30.55
N HIS A 270 39.44 5.94 29.73
CA HIS A 270 37.96 5.82 29.82
C HIS A 270 37.21 6.28 31.09
N GLY A 271 36.20 7.12 30.87
CA GLY A 271 35.02 7.21 31.77
C GLY A 271 34.66 8.63 32.21
N ASP A 272 33.56 9.12 31.63
CA ASP A 272 32.68 10.22 32.08
C ASP A 272 33.25 11.61 32.44
N ALA A 273 32.46 12.61 32.05
CA ALA A 273 32.66 14.00 32.42
C ALA A 273 32.19 14.25 33.86
N ASP A 274 32.99 15.00 34.64
CA ASP A 274 32.58 16.29 35.25
C ASP A 274 33.68 16.90 36.18
N VAL A 275 34.94 17.04 35.72
CA VAL A 275 36.01 17.72 36.52
C VAL A 275 37.02 18.52 35.67
N VAL A 276 36.60 19.16 34.57
CA VAL A 276 37.51 19.90 33.65
C VAL A 276 37.49 21.43 33.86
N VAL A 277 37.14 21.88 35.07
CA VAL A 277 37.15 23.33 35.44
C VAL A 277 38.29 23.68 36.42
N GLY A 278 38.90 22.70 37.09
CA GLY A 278 39.96 22.95 38.08
C GLY A 278 41.36 23.22 37.50
N ALA A 279 41.71 22.60 36.37
CA ALA A 279 43.07 22.64 35.84
C ALA A 279 43.44 24.00 35.20
N SER A 280 42.53 24.61 34.45
CA SER A 280 42.78 25.90 33.78
C SER A 280 42.87 27.08 34.75
N ALA A 281 42.19 27.00 35.91
CA ALA A 281 42.31 28.00 36.96
C ALA A 281 43.73 28.05 37.55
N GLY A 282 44.32 26.89 37.85
CA GLY A 282 45.69 26.81 38.37
C GLY A 282 46.75 27.28 37.36
N GLU A 283 46.55 27.01 36.06
CA GLU A 283 47.43 27.55 35.01
C GLU A 283 47.28 29.06 34.84
N ALA A 284 46.05 29.60 34.86
CA ALA A 284 45.81 31.04 34.80
C ALA A 284 46.42 31.78 36.00
N GLU A 285 46.31 31.21 37.20
CA GLU A 285 46.87 31.78 38.42
C GLU A 285 48.42 31.70 38.43
N LYS A 286 49.01 30.64 37.87
CA LYS A 286 50.45 30.54 37.62
C LYS A 286 50.94 31.61 36.64
N TRP A 287 50.27 31.78 35.49
CA TRP A 287 50.64 32.83 34.51
C TRP A 287 50.48 34.24 35.09
N LYS A 288 49.48 34.46 35.95
CA LYS A 288 49.31 35.72 36.69
C LYS A 288 50.50 35.97 37.64
N LEU A 289 50.93 34.97 38.41
CA LEU A 289 52.10 35.08 39.29
C LEU A 289 53.41 35.30 38.50
N GLU A 290 53.58 34.67 37.33
CA GLU A 290 54.73 34.93 36.47
C GLU A 290 54.71 36.33 35.85
N LEU A 291 53.53 36.87 35.52
CA LEU A 291 53.36 38.25 35.07
C LEU A 291 53.67 39.26 36.19
N GLU A 292 53.21 38.99 37.41
CA GLU A 292 53.52 39.81 38.59
C GLU A 292 55.02 39.79 38.91
N ARG A 293 55.67 38.61 38.88
CA ARG A 293 57.13 38.48 39.02
C ARG A 293 57.88 39.27 37.94
N LEU A 294 57.45 39.15 36.68
CA LEU A 294 58.08 39.84 35.55
C LEU A 294 57.93 41.37 35.69
N LYS A 295 56.75 41.84 36.09
CA LYS A 295 56.48 43.26 36.37
C LYS A 295 57.43 43.80 37.45
N LEU A 296 57.59 43.07 38.54
CA LEU A 296 58.51 43.42 39.64
C LEU A 296 59.96 43.52 39.13
N THR A 297 60.42 42.57 38.31
CA THR A 297 61.77 42.61 37.69
C THR A 297 61.95 43.80 36.74
N TYR A 298 60.91 44.25 36.06
CA TYR A 298 60.98 45.47 35.24
C TYR A 298 60.94 46.75 36.09
N GLU A 299 60.15 46.78 37.16
CA GLU A 299 60.12 47.90 38.11
C GLU A 299 61.49 48.08 38.80
N GLU A 300 62.12 47.00 39.30
CA GLU A 300 63.49 47.03 39.83
C GLU A 300 64.51 47.55 38.80
N LYS A 301 64.45 47.10 37.55
CA LYS A 301 65.33 47.59 36.47
C LYS A 301 65.11 49.08 36.19
N THR A 302 63.86 49.54 36.21
CA THR A 302 63.53 50.95 36.04
C THR A 302 64.05 51.79 37.21
N GLU A 303 63.88 51.35 38.45
CA GLU A 303 64.43 52.02 39.64
C GLU A 303 65.97 52.10 39.60
N VAL A 304 66.65 51.03 39.18
CA VAL A 304 68.11 51.03 39.00
C VAL A 304 68.53 52.04 37.93
N LEU A 305 67.87 52.06 36.76
CA LEU A 305 68.16 53.04 35.70
C LEU A 305 67.85 54.48 36.14
N GLU A 306 66.77 54.70 36.87
CA GLU A 306 66.46 56.00 37.47
C GLU A 306 67.50 56.44 38.50
N SER A 307 68.00 55.52 39.32
CA SER A 307 69.06 55.81 40.31
C SER A 307 70.36 56.20 39.62
N GLN A 308 70.73 55.52 38.52
CA GLN A 308 71.88 55.86 37.68
C GLN A 308 71.68 57.23 37.02
N LEU A 309 70.50 57.53 36.48
CA LEU A 309 70.20 58.85 35.91
C LEU A 309 70.23 59.96 36.96
N LYS A 310 69.75 59.71 38.19
CA LYS A 310 69.82 60.66 39.32
C LYS A 310 71.29 60.89 39.74
N PHE A 311 72.11 59.84 39.79
CA PHE A 311 73.54 59.92 40.08
C PHE A 311 74.30 60.72 39.00
N LEU A 312 74.16 60.34 37.72
CA LEU A 312 74.82 61.02 36.61
C LEU A 312 74.41 62.51 36.49
N ARG A 313 73.16 62.86 36.79
CA ARG A 313 72.73 64.27 36.86
C ARG A 313 73.40 65.03 38.00
N LYS A 314 73.62 64.38 39.15
CA LYS A 314 74.32 64.98 40.30
C LYS A 314 75.79 65.22 39.97
N ASP A 315 76.48 64.21 39.43
CA ASP A 315 77.86 64.33 38.98
C ASP A 315 78.02 65.45 37.94
N LEU A 316 77.11 65.52 36.95
CA LEU A 316 77.15 66.58 35.94
C LEU A 316 76.99 67.99 36.54
N ALA A 317 76.11 68.15 37.53
CA ALA A 317 75.97 69.42 38.26
C ALA A 317 77.21 69.75 39.10
N GLU A 318 77.88 68.75 39.68
CA GLU A 318 79.14 68.93 40.42
C GLU A 318 80.30 69.30 39.49
N TYR A 319 80.40 68.68 38.32
CA TYR A 319 81.36 69.09 37.27
C TYR A 319 81.08 70.50 36.72
N GLN A 320 79.81 70.87 36.52
CA GLN A 320 79.45 72.25 36.13
C GLN A 320 79.91 73.25 37.19
N LYS A 321 79.60 73.01 38.47
CA LYS A 321 80.06 73.86 39.58
C LYS A 321 81.59 73.96 39.65
N ASN A 322 82.30 72.84 39.50
CA ASN A 322 83.77 72.84 39.50
C ASN A 322 84.35 73.66 38.33
N CYS A 323 83.71 73.64 37.16
CA CYS A 323 84.09 74.50 36.03
C CYS A 323 83.83 75.99 36.31
N GLU A 324 82.75 76.33 37.02
CA GLU A 324 82.44 77.71 37.45
C GLU A 324 83.47 78.21 38.48
N ASP A 325 83.73 77.44 39.54
CA ASP A 325 84.76 77.72 40.57
C ASP A 325 86.16 77.94 39.93
N LEU A 326 86.54 77.10 38.95
CA LEU A 326 87.82 77.26 38.24
C LEU A 326 87.85 78.53 37.37
N LYS A 327 86.72 78.88 36.74
CA LYS A 327 86.58 80.10 35.93
C LYS A 327 86.64 81.37 36.79
N GLU A 328 86.11 81.34 38.00
CA GLU A 328 86.27 82.43 38.98
C GLU A 328 87.71 82.55 39.49
N ARG A 329 88.36 81.42 39.82
CA ARG A 329 89.78 81.40 40.22
C ARG A 329 90.71 81.91 39.11
N LEU A 330 90.39 81.64 37.84
CA LEU A 330 91.12 82.19 36.70
C LEU A 330 90.99 83.71 36.65
N LYS A 331 89.76 84.25 36.66
CA LYS A 331 89.49 85.69 36.67
C LYS A 331 90.16 86.42 37.84
N HIS A 332 90.21 85.79 39.02
CA HIS A 332 90.90 86.34 40.17
C HIS A 332 92.42 86.43 39.94
N LYS A 333 93.05 85.40 39.37
CA LYS A 333 94.47 85.42 38.99
C LYS A 333 94.78 86.42 37.88
N GLU A 334 93.92 86.52 36.87
CA GLU A 334 94.03 87.52 35.78
C GLU A 334 93.98 88.94 36.34
N SER A 335 93.07 89.21 37.28
CA SER A 335 92.96 90.50 37.99
C SER A 335 94.22 90.81 38.82
N LEU A 336 94.82 89.80 39.46
CA LEU A 336 96.06 89.91 40.24
C LEU A 336 97.30 90.18 39.35
N LEU A 337 97.33 89.63 38.14
CA LEU A 337 98.38 89.88 37.14
C LEU A 337 98.24 91.27 36.49
N ALA A 338 97.00 91.72 36.25
CA ALA A 338 96.71 93.07 35.75
C ALA A 338 97.09 94.17 36.76
N ALA A 339 96.99 93.91 38.07
CA ALA A 339 97.37 94.86 39.10
C ALA A 339 98.91 95.00 39.28
N ASN A 340 99.67 93.94 39.01
CA ASN A 340 101.12 93.88 39.28
C ASN A 340 102.03 94.43 38.16
N THR A 341 101.47 94.92 37.05
CA THR A 341 102.25 95.34 35.87
C THR A 341 102.35 96.87 35.67
N SER A 342 101.87 97.67 36.64
CA SER A 342 101.75 99.14 36.50
C SER A 342 102.96 99.97 36.99
N ASN A 343 104.03 99.34 37.50
CA ASN A 343 105.22 100.07 37.98
C ASN A 343 106.53 99.29 37.72
N TRP A 344 107.19 99.57 36.59
CA TRP A 344 108.66 99.49 36.44
C TRP A 344 109.11 100.20 35.13
N VAL A 345 109.12 101.54 35.17
CA VAL A 345 109.79 102.36 34.14
C VAL A 345 111.12 102.84 34.73
N GLY A 346 112.17 102.03 34.56
CA GLY A 346 113.49 102.25 35.17
C GLY A 346 114.56 102.57 34.14
N GLY A 347 114.82 103.86 33.89
CA GLY A 347 115.96 104.29 33.09
C GLY A 347 117.28 103.91 33.78
N LEU A 348 118.18 103.26 33.03
CA LEU A 348 119.41 102.70 33.58
C LEU A 348 120.45 103.79 33.86
N CYS A 349 121.10 103.74 35.04
CA CYS A 349 122.13 104.71 35.42
C CYS A 349 123.38 104.56 34.54
N LEU A 350 124.28 105.56 34.52
CA LEU A 350 125.41 105.59 33.58
C LEU A 350 126.29 104.32 33.59
N LYS A 351 126.47 103.67 34.75
CA LYS A 351 127.18 102.39 34.87
C LYS A 351 126.38 101.21 34.32
N CYS A 352 125.06 101.21 34.50
CA CYS A 352 124.15 100.22 33.93
C CYS A 352 124.00 100.40 32.41
N ALA A 353 123.99 101.63 31.89
CA ALA A 353 124.02 101.91 30.44
C ALA A 353 125.36 101.51 29.80
N GLN A 354 126.49 101.64 30.52
CA GLN A 354 127.77 101.08 30.07
C GLN A 354 127.81 99.54 30.15
N HIS A 355 127.19 98.94 31.17
CA HIS A 355 127.02 97.49 31.21
C HIS A 355 126.09 97.01 30.08
N GLU A 356 125.02 97.73 29.78
CA GLU A 356 124.08 97.45 28.70
C GLU A 356 124.69 97.71 27.32
N ALA A 357 125.65 98.64 27.17
CA ALA A 357 126.44 98.79 25.94
C ALA A 357 127.38 97.59 25.70
N VAL A 358 128.04 97.08 26.75
CA VAL A 358 128.89 95.88 26.66
C VAL A 358 128.06 94.59 26.49
N LEU A 359 126.93 94.49 27.19
CA LEU A 359 125.97 93.40 27.05
C LEU A 359 125.32 93.46 25.66
N SER A 360 124.84 94.59 25.16
CA SER A 360 124.26 94.67 23.81
C SER A 360 125.27 94.32 22.72
N GLN A 361 126.57 94.58 22.90
CA GLN A 361 127.59 94.18 21.92
C GLN A 361 127.96 92.69 21.96
N THR A 362 127.63 91.96 23.03
CA THR A 362 127.89 90.51 23.19
C THR A 362 126.61 89.65 23.11
N HIS A 363 125.49 90.16 23.59
CA HIS A 363 124.15 89.57 23.58
C HIS A 363 123.36 89.89 22.31
N ASN A 364 123.74 90.84 21.44
CA ASN A 364 123.02 91.07 20.18
C ASN A 364 122.83 89.76 19.37
N ASN A 365 123.85 88.91 19.33
CA ASN A 365 123.78 87.60 18.67
C ASN A 365 122.76 86.67 19.38
N VAL A 366 122.74 86.65 20.72
CA VAL A 366 121.76 85.87 21.51
C VAL A 366 120.34 86.38 21.32
N HIS A 367 120.15 87.70 21.21
CA HIS A 367 118.86 88.31 20.91
C HIS A 367 118.40 88.01 19.49
N VAL A 368 119.28 88.10 18.48
CA VAL A 368 118.97 87.72 17.09
C VAL A 368 118.58 86.25 17.00
N GLN A 369 119.36 85.32 17.58
CA GLN A 369 119.01 83.89 17.62
C GLN A 369 117.68 83.61 18.35
N THR A 370 117.34 84.42 19.36
CA THR A 370 116.06 84.30 20.07
C THR A 370 114.91 84.86 19.23
N ILE A 371 115.11 85.96 18.51
CA ILE A 371 114.15 86.52 17.56
C ILE A 371 113.93 85.54 16.40
N GLU A 372 114.97 84.94 15.84
CA GLU A 372 114.86 83.91 14.79
C GLU A 372 114.07 82.68 15.27
N ARG A 373 114.36 82.20 16.49
CA ARG A 373 113.60 81.09 17.10
C ARG A 373 112.12 81.44 17.28
N LEU A 374 111.82 82.60 17.88
CA LEU A 374 110.44 83.07 18.08
C LEU A 374 109.73 83.35 16.75
N THR A 375 110.45 83.82 15.73
CA THR A 375 109.92 84.04 14.37
C THR A 375 109.54 82.70 13.75
N LYS A 376 110.41 81.68 13.87
CA LYS A 376 110.13 80.32 13.42
C LYS A 376 108.97 79.69 14.19
N GLU A 377 108.95 79.75 15.52
CA GLU A 377 107.83 79.26 16.35
C GLU A 377 106.51 79.94 15.96
N ARG A 378 106.54 81.25 15.67
CA ARG A 378 105.40 82.01 15.13
C ARG A 378 104.98 81.49 13.76
N ASP A 379 105.92 81.24 12.84
CA ASP A 379 105.61 80.75 11.49
C ASP A 379 105.10 79.29 11.48
N ASP A 380 105.65 78.44 12.36
CA ASP A 380 105.16 77.08 12.61
C ASP A 380 103.74 77.12 13.21
N LEU A 381 103.47 77.99 14.19
CA LEU A 381 102.13 78.22 14.76
C LEU A 381 101.14 78.82 13.76
N MET A 382 101.57 79.74 12.90
CA MET A 382 100.75 80.30 11.82
C MET A 382 100.40 79.22 10.79
N SER A 383 101.36 78.36 10.45
CA SER A 383 101.15 77.22 9.55
C SER A 383 100.17 76.21 10.15
N ALA A 384 100.32 75.88 11.44
CA ALA A 384 99.38 75.04 12.18
C ALA A 384 97.97 75.67 12.26
N LEU A 385 97.87 76.99 12.48
CA LEU A 385 96.60 77.71 12.50
C LEU A 385 95.91 77.69 11.13
N VAL A 386 96.65 77.85 10.04
CA VAL A 386 96.11 77.72 8.67
C VAL A 386 95.65 76.30 8.40
N SER A 387 96.42 75.28 8.81
CA SER A 387 96.03 73.86 8.69
C SER A 387 94.76 73.55 9.49
N VAL A 388 94.66 73.97 10.75
CA VAL A 388 93.47 73.79 11.59
C VAL A 388 92.26 74.52 11.01
N ARG A 389 92.44 75.72 10.43
CA ARG A 389 91.36 76.43 9.72
C ARG A 389 90.87 75.66 8.49
N SER A 390 91.77 75.09 7.70
CA SER A 390 91.42 74.23 6.56
C SER A 390 90.67 72.98 7.00
N ILE A 391 91.15 72.30 8.06
CA ILE A 391 90.47 71.12 8.61
C ILE A 391 89.08 71.50 9.15
N LEU A 392 88.94 72.67 9.77
CA LEU A 392 87.65 73.16 10.25
C LEU A 392 86.68 73.42 9.09
N THR A 393 87.11 74.03 7.99
CA THR A 393 86.25 74.21 6.80
C THR A 393 85.86 72.86 6.19
N ASP A 394 86.79 71.92 6.07
CA ASP A 394 86.51 70.57 5.56
C ASP A 394 85.51 69.80 6.45
N VAL A 395 85.57 70.01 7.78
CA VAL A 395 84.60 69.45 8.72
C VAL A 395 83.24 70.11 8.55
N GLN A 396 83.18 71.44 8.44
CA GLN A 396 81.94 72.19 8.24
C GLN A 396 81.22 71.83 6.93
N GLU A 397 81.96 71.66 5.83
CA GLU A 397 81.39 71.22 4.55
C GLU A 397 80.85 69.78 4.63
N ARG A 398 81.58 68.88 5.28
CA ARG A 398 81.12 67.50 5.52
C ARG A 398 79.91 67.43 6.46
N GLU A 399 79.87 68.28 7.49
CA GLU A 399 78.73 68.41 8.40
C GLU A 399 77.49 68.94 7.66
N ALA A 400 77.64 69.98 6.83
CA ALA A 400 76.56 70.50 6.00
C ALA A 400 76.04 69.45 4.99
N GLY A 401 76.94 68.69 4.36
CA GLY A 401 76.59 67.59 3.47
C GLY A 401 75.85 66.45 4.20
N ALA A 402 76.31 66.07 5.39
CA ALA A 402 75.64 65.06 6.22
C ALA A 402 74.27 65.53 6.72
N TYR A 403 74.14 66.80 7.10
CA TYR A 403 72.88 67.41 7.51
C TYR A 403 71.84 67.37 6.38
N GLU A 404 72.22 67.75 5.16
CA GLU A 404 71.30 67.71 4.02
C GLU A 404 70.94 66.27 3.60
N GLN A 405 71.87 65.31 3.73
CA GLN A 405 71.56 63.88 3.56
C GLN A 405 70.56 63.37 4.60
N VAL A 406 70.73 63.72 5.88
CA VAL A 406 69.79 63.35 6.96
C VAL A 406 68.42 63.98 6.68
N LYS A 407 68.37 65.24 6.27
CA LYS A 407 67.13 65.94 5.89
C LYS A 407 66.39 65.25 4.74
N GLN A 408 67.11 64.85 3.68
CA GLN A 408 66.52 64.08 2.57
C GLN A 408 66.04 62.68 3.02
N ALA A 409 66.83 61.99 3.85
CA ALA A 409 66.46 60.68 4.37
C ALA A 409 65.21 60.73 5.27
N VAL A 410 65.06 61.79 6.08
CA VAL A 410 63.86 62.04 6.88
C VAL A 410 62.65 62.30 5.99
N GLN A 411 62.76 63.16 4.97
CA GLN A 411 61.67 63.42 4.02
C GLN A 411 61.19 62.14 3.33
N VAL A 412 62.11 61.32 2.80
CA VAL A 412 61.77 60.04 2.15
C VAL A 412 61.14 59.05 3.14
N ALA A 413 61.58 59.04 4.40
CA ALA A 413 60.98 58.22 5.45
C ALA A 413 59.57 58.70 5.84
N GLU A 414 59.32 60.01 5.89
CA GLU A 414 58.01 60.61 6.14
C GLU A 414 57.03 60.29 5.00
N GLU A 415 57.44 60.45 3.74
CA GLU A 415 56.64 60.08 2.56
C GLU A 415 56.30 58.58 2.55
N ALA A 416 57.27 57.72 2.83
CA ALA A 416 57.05 56.27 2.94
C ALA A 416 56.10 55.91 4.09
N ASN A 417 56.19 56.59 5.23
CA ASN A 417 55.27 56.40 6.36
C ASN A 417 53.85 56.90 6.05
N PHE A 418 53.71 57.98 5.29
CA PHE A 418 52.41 58.48 4.83
C PHE A 418 51.72 57.48 3.89
N GLU A 419 52.40 57.01 2.85
CA GLU A 419 51.85 56.02 1.91
C GLU A 419 51.58 54.67 2.60
N LYS A 420 52.43 54.24 3.55
CA LYS A 420 52.15 53.08 4.42
C LYS A 420 50.87 53.26 5.23
N THR A 421 50.66 54.43 5.84
CA THR A 421 49.48 54.73 6.65
C THR A 421 48.21 54.75 5.80
N LYS A 422 48.28 55.35 4.61
CA LYS A 422 47.22 55.38 3.59
C LYS A 422 46.86 53.97 3.12
N ALA A 423 47.84 53.12 2.84
CA ALA A 423 47.61 51.71 2.50
C ALA A 423 46.97 50.92 3.65
N LEU A 424 47.41 51.12 4.91
CA LEU A 424 46.78 50.49 6.08
C LEU A 424 45.32 50.89 6.25
N ILE A 425 44.98 52.17 6.06
CA ILE A 425 43.60 52.66 6.11
C ILE A 425 42.74 52.00 5.01
N GLN A 426 43.27 51.88 3.78
CA GLN A 426 42.57 51.20 2.68
C GLN A 426 42.35 49.71 2.97
N CYS A 427 43.35 49.01 3.51
CA CYS A 427 43.22 47.61 3.93
C CYS A 427 42.14 47.44 5.01
N GLU A 428 42.10 48.30 6.02
CA GLU A 428 41.11 48.22 7.10
C GLU A 428 39.69 48.57 6.59
N GLN A 429 39.55 49.51 5.65
CA GLN A 429 38.28 49.79 4.97
C GLN A 429 37.75 48.58 4.19
N LEU A 430 38.61 47.92 3.41
CA LEU A 430 38.24 46.71 2.65
C LEU A 430 37.88 45.54 3.58
N LYS A 431 38.65 45.34 4.66
CA LYS A 431 38.38 44.35 5.70
C LYS A 431 37.02 44.57 6.37
N ASN A 432 36.68 45.81 6.69
CA ASN A 432 35.38 46.15 7.28
C ASN A 432 34.20 45.93 6.32
N GLU A 433 34.34 46.22 5.02
CA GLU A 433 33.30 45.89 4.03
C GLU A 433 33.18 44.37 3.80
N LEU A 434 34.28 43.62 3.84
CA LEU A 434 34.26 42.15 3.80
C LEU A 434 33.54 41.55 5.01
N GLU A 435 33.82 42.03 6.22
CA GLU A 435 33.12 41.58 7.42
C GLU A 435 31.62 41.94 7.36
N ARG A 436 31.27 43.14 6.88
CA ARG A 436 29.87 43.54 6.63
C ARG A 436 29.19 42.72 5.54
N GLN A 437 29.92 42.18 4.57
CA GLN A 437 29.39 41.23 3.57
C GLN A 437 29.17 39.85 4.20
N LYS A 438 30.14 39.36 4.97
CA LYS A 438 30.07 38.11 5.73
C LYS A 438 28.89 38.10 6.69
N GLU A 439 28.73 39.13 7.55
CA GLU A 439 27.60 39.26 8.46
C GLU A 439 26.24 39.21 7.74
N ARG A 440 26.12 39.84 6.55
CA ARG A 440 24.87 39.82 5.77
C ARG A 440 24.57 38.42 5.23
N LEU A 441 25.59 37.71 4.76
CA LEU A 441 25.45 36.33 4.30
C LEU A 441 25.16 35.36 5.45
N GLU A 442 25.76 35.56 6.63
CA GLU A 442 25.49 34.78 7.83
C GLU A 442 24.06 35.00 8.34
N LYS A 443 23.59 36.26 8.38
CA LYS A 443 22.20 36.60 8.74
C LYS A 443 21.19 35.98 7.76
N GLU A 444 21.45 36.00 6.46
CA GLU A 444 20.55 35.35 5.49
C GLU A 444 20.65 33.82 5.54
N LEU A 445 21.84 33.25 5.75
CA LEU A 445 22.00 31.81 5.96
C LEU A 445 21.22 31.33 7.20
N ALA A 446 21.26 32.10 8.29
CA ALA A 446 20.46 31.85 9.49
C ALA A 446 18.95 31.97 9.19
N SER A 447 18.50 33.03 8.51
CA SER A 447 17.09 33.19 8.12
C SER A 447 16.58 32.01 7.28
N GLN A 448 17.42 31.50 6.37
CA GLN A 448 17.10 30.35 5.53
C GLN A 448 17.22 29.01 6.28
N GLN A 449 18.04 28.90 7.32
CA GLN A 449 18.05 27.75 8.22
C GLN A 449 16.77 27.71 9.07
N GLU A 450 16.36 28.85 9.62
CA GLU A 450 15.14 28.99 10.43
C GLU A 450 13.88 28.68 9.61
N LYS A 451 13.72 29.26 8.42
CA LYS A 451 12.61 28.94 7.48
C LYS A 451 12.52 27.44 7.21
N ARG A 452 13.64 26.80 6.85
CA ARG A 452 13.70 25.34 6.61
C ARG A 452 13.44 24.50 7.87
N ALA A 453 13.78 25.00 9.07
CA ALA A 453 13.45 24.34 10.32
C ALA A 453 11.95 24.42 10.61
N PHE A 454 11.34 25.60 10.43
CA PHE A 454 9.90 25.83 10.56
C PHE A 454 9.09 24.98 9.57
N GLU A 455 9.46 24.97 8.29
CA GLU A 455 8.83 24.13 7.26
C GLU A 455 8.91 22.63 7.61
N LYS A 456 10.08 22.16 8.09
CA LYS A 456 10.23 20.78 8.57
C LYS A 456 9.37 20.48 9.78
N GLU A 457 9.21 21.41 10.71
CA GLU A 457 8.35 21.24 11.87
C GLU A 457 6.87 21.23 11.48
N MET A 458 6.45 22.08 10.55
CA MET A 458 5.10 22.09 10.01
C MET A 458 4.77 20.79 9.28
N MET A 459 5.66 20.32 8.38
CA MET A 459 5.49 19.01 7.73
C MET A 459 5.44 17.86 8.73
N LYS A 460 6.23 17.90 9.82
CA LYS A 460 6.12 16.90 10.91
C LYS A 460 4.76 16.96 11.62
N LYS A 461 4.23 18.15 11.88
CA LYS A 461 2.90 18.35 12.49
C LYS A 461 1.77 17.85 11.59
N ASP A 462 1.89 18.03 10.28
CA ASP A 462 0.87 17.55 9.36
C ASP A 462 0.96 16.03 9.15
N LEU A 463 2.16 15.46 9.03
CA LEU A 463 2.36 14.00 9.00
C LEU A 463 1.90 13.31 10.30
N THR A 464 2.00 13.97 11.46
CA THR A 464 1.48 13.42 12.73
C THR A 464 -0.05 13.42 12.76
N LYS A 465 -0.71 14.51 12.31
CA LYS A 465 -2.17 14.53 12.13
C LYS A 465 -2.65 13.46 11.15
N GLU A 466 -2.02 13.34 9.98
CA GLU A 466 -2.39 12.31 8.99
C GLU A 466 -2.26 10.90 9.57
N LYS A 467 -1.21 10.65 10.37
CA LYS A 467 -1.02 9.38 11.09
C LYS A 467 -2.10 9.14 12.16
N GLU A 468 -2.51 10.18 12.89
CA GLU A 468 -3.58 10.11 13.90
C GLU A 468 -4.96 9.89 13.25
N ASP A 469 -5.24 10.55 12.14
CA ASP A 469 -6.45 10.34 11.32
C ASP A 469 -6.51 8.92 10.74
N LEU A 470 -5.40 8.42 10.20
CA LEU A 470 -5.30 7.04 9.70
C LEU A 470 -5.43 6.03 10.85
N GLY A 471 -4.81 6.30 12.01
CA GLY A 471 -4.97 5.48 13.21
C GLY A 471 -6.43 5.40 13.66
N SER A 472 -7.13 6.54 13.69
CA SER A 472 -8.55 6.62 14.03
C SER A 472 -9.44 5.87 13.04
N LYS A 473 -9.15 5.98 11.74
CA LYS A 473 -9.82 5.19 10.69
C LYS A 473 -9.59 3.69 10.85
N ILE A 474 -8.35 3.26 11.14
CA ILE A 474 -8.01 1.85 11.41
C ILE A 474 -8.80 1.35 12.62
N LEU A 475 -8.83 2.08 13.74
CA LEU A 475 -9.59 1.69 14.93
C LEU A 475 -11.09 1.51 14.65
N SER A 476 -11.70 2.46 13.91
CA SER A 476 -13.11 2.35 13.53
C SER A 476 -13.40 1.15 12.60
N LEU A 477 -12.49 0.86 11.66
CA LEU A 477 -12.61 -0.31 10.78
C LEU A 477 -12.41 -1.61 11.56
N SER A 478 -11.47 -1.69 12.50
CA SER A 478 -11.30 -2.84 13.39
C SER A 478 -12.53 -3.07 14.27
N GLN A 479 -13.16 -2.01 14.78
CA GLN A 479 -14.42 -2.12 15.52
C GLN A 479 -15.56 -2.65 14.63
N ASN A 480 -15.67 -2.17 13.39
CA ASN A 480 -16.66 -2.67 12.43
C ASN A 480 -16.42 -4.15 12.05
N ILE A 481 -15.15 -4.56 11.88
CA ILE A 481 -14.79 -5.96 11.63
C ILE A 481 -15.24 -6.83 12.80
N ALA A 482 -14.92 -6.47 14.05
CA ALA A 482 -15.34 -7.22 15.24
C ALA A 482 -16.87 -7.32 15.37
N GLN A 483 -17.61 -6.25 15.01
CA GLN A 483 -19.08 -6.29 14.98
C GLN A 483 -19.63 -7.23 13.89
N LEU A 484 -19.00 -7.27 12.71
CA LEU A 484 -19.37 -8.18 11.62
C LEU A 484 -19.04 -9.64 11.96
N GLU A 485 -17.90 -9.90 12.60
CA GLU A 485 -17.52 -11.23 13.10
C GLU A 485 -18.59 -11.78 14.07
N VAL A 486 -19.01 -10.99 15.07
CA VAL A 486 -20.08 -11.36 16.01
C VAL A 486 -21.42 -11.61 15.29
N GLN A 487 -21.75 -10.84 14.24
CA GLN A 487 -22.95 -11.09 13.42
C GLN A 487 -22.85 -12.39 12.62
N VAL A 488 -21.68 -12.69 12.03
CA VAL A 488 -21.44 -13.95 11.31
C VAL A 488 -21.52 -15.14 12.25
N GLU A 489 -20.97 -15.04 13.47
CA GLU A 489 -21.14 -16.09 14.48
C GLU A 489 -22.61 -16.28 14.90
N LYS A 490 -23.38 -15.19 15.01
CA LYS A 490 -24.81 -15.27 15.32
C LYS A 490 -25.57 -16.01 14.21
N VAL A 491 -25.40 -15.59 12.95
CA VAL A 491 -26.07 -16.19 11.80
C VAL A 491 -25.62 -17.65 11.58
N THR A 492 -24.36 -17.99 11.85
CA THR A 492 -23.90 -19.39 11.77
C THR A 492 -24.50 -20.27 12.87
N ARG A 493 -24.63 -19.77 14.11
CA ARG A 493 -25.35 -20.46 15.19
C ARG A 493 -26.83 -20.67 14.85
N GLU A 494 -27.51 -19.66 14.32
CA GLU A 494 -28.91 -19.74 13.86
C GLU A 494 -29.07 -20.73 12.70
N LYS A 495 -28.17 -20.70 11.71
CA LYS A 495 -28.12 -21.67 10.60
C LYS A 495 -27.97 -23.10 11.10
N ILE A 496 -27.07 -23.36 12.05
CA ILE A 496 -26.87 -24.71 12.63
C ILE A 496 -28.14 -25.17 13.35
N SER A 497 -28.79 -24.30 14.12
CA SER A 497 -30.07 -24.62 14.77
C SER A 497 -31.16 -24.97 13.75
N ALA A 498 -31.25 -24.25 12.63
CA ALA A 498 -32.21 -24.53 11.57
C ALA A 498 -31.91 -25.85 10.84
N ILE A 499 -30.63 -26.17 10.60
CA ILE A 499 -30.21 -27.46 10.03
C ILE A 499 -30.63 -28.61 10.95
N ASN A 500 -30.34 -28.51 12.25
CA ASN A 500 -30.71 -29.54 13.22
C ASN A 500 -32.23 -29.78 13.27
N GLN A 501 -33.04 -28.72 13.17
CA GLN A 501 -34.51 -28.82 13.09
C GLN A 501 -34.98 -29.50 11.79
N LEU A 502 -34.35 -29.18 10.65
CA LEU A 502 -34.66 -29.84 9.38
C LEU A 502 -34.28 -31.32 9.39
N GLU A 503 -33.12 -31.67 9.96
CA GLU A 503 -32.70 -33.05 10.15
C GLU A 503 -33.66 -33.82 11.08
N GLU A 504 -34.13 -33.19 12.17
CA GLU A 504 -35.14 -33.80 13.04
C GLU A 504 -36.45 -34.06 12.29
N ILE A 505 -36.98 -33.07 11.56
CA ILE A 505 -38.21 -33.21 10.76
C ILE A 505 -38.03 -34.28 9.67
N GLN A 506 -36.85 -34.34 9.02
CA GLN A 506 -36.56 -35.35 8.00
C GLN A 506 -36.51 -36.76 8.59
N ASN A 507 -35.92 -36.93 9.77
CA ASN A 507 -35.92 -38.21 10.49
C ASN A 507 -37.33 -38.62 10.94
N GLN A 508 -38.13 -37.66 11.43
CA GLN A 508 -39.54 -37.90 11.75
C GLN A 508 -40.34 -38.31 10.50
N LEU A 509 -40.16 -37.62 9.37
CA LEU A 509 -40.81 -37.97 8.10
C LEU A 509 -40.43 -39.38 7.63
N ALA A 510 -39.13 -39.72 7.61
CA ALA A 510 -38.66 -41.05 7.23
C ALA A 510 -39.24 -42.15 8.13
N SER A 511 -39.37 -41.90 9.44
CA SER A 511 -40.04 -42.85 10.36
C SER A 511 -41.53 -43.04 10.01
N LYS A 512 -42.23 -41.98 9.61
CA LYS A 512 -43.63 -42.04 9.18
C LYS A 512 -43.81 -42.71 7.82
N GLU A 513 -42.89 -42.52 6.90
CA GLU A 513 -42.87 -43.23 5.62
C GLU A 513 -42.65 -44.75 5.82
N MET A 514 -41.79 -45.15 6.76
CA MET A 514 -41.63 -46.54 7.17
C MET A 514 -42.90 -47.12 7.81
N ASP A 515 -43.54 -46.39 8.74
CA ASP A 515 -44.82 -46.78 9.35
C ASP A 515 -45.92 -46.98 8.29
N VAL A 516 -46.08 -46.01 7.38
CA VAL A 516 -47.05 -46.09 6.27
C VAL A 516 -46.75 -47.27 5.35
N THR A 517 -45.47 -47.49 5.01
CA THR A 517 -45.05 -48.62 4.18
C THR A 517 -45.37 -49.96 4.84
N LYS A 518 -45.18 -50.07 6.16
CA LYS A 518 -45.54 -51.25 6.96
C LYS A 518 -47.06 -51.48 6.98
N VAL A 519 -47.87 -50.44 7.22
CA VAL A 519 -49.34 -50.54 7.22
C VAL A 519 -49.87 -50.88 5.81
N CYS A 520 -49.31 -50.31 4.75
CA CYS A 520 -49.63 -50.66 3.36
C CYS A 520 -49.18 -52.09 3.00
N GLY A 521 -48.12 -52.61 3.62
CA GLY A 521 -47.75 -54.03 3.55
C GLY A 521 -48.81 -54.92 4.17
N GLU A 522 -49.17 -54.64 5.43
CA GLU A 522 -50.18 -55.40 6.19
C GLU A 522 -51.56 -55.36 5.52
N MET A 523 -52.03 -54.20 5.08
CA MET A 523 -53.30 -54.04 4.38
C MET A 523 -53.35 -54.85 3.08
N ARG A 524 -52.25 -54.88 2.31
CA ARG A 524 -52.16 -55.75 1.11
C ARG A 524 -52.17 -57.23 1.46
N TYR A 525 -51.52 -57.63 2.55
CA TYR A 525 -51.55 -59.01 3.05
C TYR A 525 -52.98 -59.42 3.45
N GLN A 526 -53.67 -58.62 4.26
CA GLN A 526 -55.05 -58.88 4.69
C GLN A 526 -56.04 -58.86 3.52
N LEU A 527 -55.88 -57.95 2.55
CA LEU A 527 -56.69 -57.91 1.33
C LEU A 527 -56.48 -59.17 0.48
N ASN A 528 -55.24 -59.64 0.33
CA ASN A 528 -54.96 -60.87 -0.40
C ASN A 528 -55.51 -62.10 0.34
N LYS A 529 -55.40 -62.15 1.67
CA LYS A 529 -55.97 -63.23 2.50
C LYS A 529 -57.48 -63.32 2.36
N THR A 530 -58.19 -62.21 2.58
CA THR A 530 -59.65 -62.14 2.46
C THR A 530 -60.13 -62.42 1.04
N LYS A 531 -59.37 -62.00 0.02
CA LYS A 531 -59.63 -62.40 -1.38
C LYS A 531 -59.52 -63.91 -1.59
N MET A 532 -58.47 -64.56 -1.08
CA MET A 532 -58.31 -66.03 -1.19
C MET A 532 -59.45 -66.78 -0.48
N GLU A 533 -59.82 -66.34 0.73
CA GLU A 533 -60.96 -66.91 1.49
C GLU A 533 -62.29 -66.74 0.73
N LYS A 534 -62.52 -65.57 0.12
CA LYS A 534 -63.68 -65.29 -0.74
C LYS A 534 -63.69 -66.18 -1.99
N ASP A 535 -62.58 -66.29 -2.71
CA ASP A 535 -62.49 -67.02 -3.98
C ASP A 535 -62.69 -68.54 -3.76
N GLU A 536 -62.28 -69.08 -2.60
CA GLU A 536 -62.57 -70.45 -2.17
C GLU A 536 -64.05 -70.63 -1.77
N ALA A 537 -64.63 -69.73 -0.97
CA ALA A 537 -66.06 -69.78 -0.63
C ALA A 537 -66.97 -69.65 -1.88
N GLU A 538 -66.57 -68.85 -2.88
CA GLU A 538 -67.25 -68.82 -4.19
C GLU A 538 -67.12 -70.14 -4.96
N LYS A 539 -66.00 -70.86 -4.80
CA LYS A 539 -65.77 -72.17 -5.41
C LYS A 539 -66.65 -73.23 -4.75
N GLU A 540 -66.67 -73.31 -3.42
CA GLU A 540 -67.59 -74.19 -2.69
C GLU A 540 -69.05 -73.90 -3.09
N HIS A 541 -69.47 -72.64 -3.12
CA HIS A 541 -70.83 -72.27 -3.53
C HIS A 541 -71.14 -72.62 -5.00
N ARG A 542 -70.16 -72.56 -5.91
CA ARG A 542 -70.30 -73.07 -7.29
C ARG A 542 -70.47 -74.58 -7.31
N GLU A 543 -69.71 -75.32 -6.51
CA GLU A 543 -69.79 -76.78 -6.39
C GLU A 543 -71.13 -77.23 -5.77
N TYR A 544 -71.58 -76.60 -4.68
CA TYR A 544 -72.90 -76.86 -4.08
C TYR A 544 -74.05 -76.57 -5.05
N ARG A 545 -74.02 -75.46 -5.79
CA ARG A 545 -75.04 -75.18 -6.83
C ARG A 545 -75.02 -76.20 -7.95
N ALA A 546 -73.84 -76.64 -8.40
CA ALA A 546 -73.72 -77.68 -9.42
C ALA A 546 -74.19 -79.06 -8.92
N LYS A 547 -73.95 -79.39 -7.63
CA LYS A 547 -74.47 -80.61 -7.01
C LYS A 547 -76.00 -80.57 -6.94
N THR A 548 -76.55 -79.50 -6.37
CA THR A 548 -78.02 -79.30 -6.26
C THR A 548 -78.70 -79.35 -7.64
N LYS A 549 -78.08 -78.78 -8.68
CA LYS A 549 -78.61 -78.87 -10.05
C LYS A 549 -78.67 -80.32 -10.56
N ARG A 550 -77.64 -81.13 -10.35
CA ARG A 550 -77.65 -82.56 -10.72
C ARG A 550 -78.67 -83.34 -9.89
N ASP A 551 -78.79 -83.06 -8.60
CA ASP A 551 -79.77 -83.69 -7.72
C ASP A 551 -81.21 -83.39 -8.19
N LEU A 552 -81.48 -82.15 -8.62
CA LEU A 552 -82.74 -81.76 -9.26
C LEU A 552 -82.95 -82.48 -10.61
N GLU A 553 -81.95 -82.48 -11.50
CA GLU A 553 -82.02 -83.19 -12.79
C GLU A 553 -82.31 -84.69 -12.62
N MET A 554 -81.73 -85.36 -11.60
CA MET A 554 -82.05 -86.74 -11.26
C MET A 554 -83.48 -86.89 -10.70
N LYS A 555 -83.98 -85.93 -9.91
CA LYS A 555 -85.36 -85.94 -9.42
C LYS A 555 -86.37 -85.68 -10.53
N ASP A 556 -86.06 -84.83 -11.50
CA ASP A 556 -86.89 -84.61 -12.68
C ASP A 556 -86.94 -85.87 -13.56
N GLN A 557 -85.81 -86.58 -13.72
CA GLN A 557 -85.79 -87.88 -14.41
C GLN A 557 -86.63 -88.95 -13.68
N GLU A 558 -86.56 -89.02 -12.35
CA GLU A 558 -87.41 -89.89 -11.52
C GLU A 558 -88.90 -89.51 -11.66
N ILE A 559 -89.21 -88.21 -11.67
CA ILE A 559 -90.58 -87.70 -11.86
C ILE A 559 -91.11 -88.09 -13.25
N GLU A 560 -90.34 -87.95 -14.32
CA GLU A 560 -90.77 -88.36 -15.67
C GLU A 560 -90.91 -89.88 -15.79
N LYS A 561 -90.03 -90.67 -15.15
CA LYS A 561 -90.20 -92.13 -15.05
C LYS A 561 -91.51 -92.51 -14.34
N LEU A 562 -91.79 -91.91 -13.18
CA LEU A 562 -93.03 -92.12 -12.44
C LEU A 562 -94.26 -91.63 -13.21
N ARG A 563 -94.16 -90.55 -13.98
CA ARG A 563 -95.23 -90.08 -14.88
C ARG A 563 -95.54 -91.11 -15.98
N LEU A 564 -94.51 -91.71 -16.58
CA LEU A 564 -94.67 -92.79 -17.55
C LEU A 564 -95.35 -94.00 -16.92
N GLU A 565 -94.85 -94.51 -15.78
CA GLU A 565 -95.46 -95.63 -15.04
C GLU A 565 -96.94 -95.36 -14.66
N VAL A 566 -97.26 -94.13 -14.21
CA VAL A 566 -98.65 -93.70 -13.95
C VAL A 566 -99.48 -93.63 -15.24
N SER A 567 -98.90 -93.20 -16.36
CA SER A 567 -99.61 -93.15 -17.65
C SER A 567 -99.92 -94.55 -18.20
N GLU A 568 -98.97 -95.49 -18.08
CA GLU A 568 -99.15 -96.89 -18.44
C GLU A 568 -100.20 -97.56 -17.56
N SER A 569 -100.16 -97.30 -16.25
CA SER A 569 -101.16 -97.77 -15.29
C SER A 569 -102.56 -97.21 -15.59
N LYS A 570 -102.66 -95.93 -15.96
CA LYS A 570 -103.92 -95.31 -16.41
C LYS A 570 -104.44 -95.95 -17.69
N GLN A 571 -103.60 -96.15 -18.70
CA GLN A 571 -104.01 -96.84 -19.92
C GLN A 571 -104.42 -98.30 -19.65
N HIS A 572 -103.74 -99.00 -18.73
CA HIS A 572 -104.13 -100.35 -18.33
C HIS A 572 -105.52 -100.33 -17.67
N LEU A 573 -105.75 -99.43 -16.72
CA LEU A 573 -107.05 -99.24 -16.09
C LEU A 573 -108.14 -98.90 -17.12
N GLU A 574 -107.85 -98.03 -18.08
CA GLU A 574 -108.78 -97.65 -19.15
C GLU A 574 -109.11 -98.82 -20.08
N ARG A 575 -108.13 -99.65 -20.47
CA ARG A 575 -108.36 -100.90 -21.22
C ARG A 575 -109.23 -101.88 -20.44
N GLU A 576 -108.97 -102.07 -19.14
CA GLU A 576 -109.80 -102.93 -18.30
C GLU A 576 -111.20 -102.34 -18.09
N GLN A 577 -111.34 -101.02 -17.99
CA GLN A 577 -112.63 -100.35 -17.91
C GLN A 577 -113.42 -100.48 -19.23
N GLN A 578 -112.76 -100.42 -20.38
CA GLN A 578 -113.36 -100.68 -21.70
C GLN A 578 -113.80 -102.15 -21.84
N LYS A 579 -112.96 -103.13 -21.44
CA LYS A 579 -113.35 -104.54 -21.38
C LYS A 579 -114.55 -104.75 -20.45
N ALA A 580 -114.54 -104.13 -19.27
CA ALA A 580 -115.64 -104.19 -18.32
C ALA A 580 -116.91 -103.48 -18.82
N ALA A 581 -116.78 -102.45 -19.67
CA ALA A 581 -117.91 -101.83 -20.36
C ALA A 581 -118.48 -102.76 -21.44
N GLY A 582 -117.63 -103.34 -22.29
CA GLY A 582 -118.05 -104.35 -23.28
C GLY A 582 -118.72 -105.55 -22.63
N ALA A 583 -118.17 -106.09 -21.54
CA ALA A 583 -118.80 -107.17 -20.78
C ALA A 583 -120.15 -106.74 -20.15
N ARG A 584 -120.34 -105.46 -19.79
CA ARG A 584 -121.66 -104.95 -19.35
C ARG A 584 -122.63 -104.83 -20.52
N GLU A 585 -122.19 -104.40 -21.69
CA GLU A 585 -123.00 -104.36 -22.91
C GLU A 585 -123.42 -105.77 -23.34
N GLU A 586 -122.52 -106.75 -23.31
CA GLU A 586 -122.83 -108.18 -23.51
C GLU A 586 -123.85 -108.68 -22.47
N CYS A 587 -123.68 -108.32 -21.19
CA CYS A 587 -124.66 -108.67 -20.14
C CYS A 587 -126.04 -108.02 -20.37
N LEU A 588 -126.09 -106.78 -20.89
CA LEU A 588 -127.33 -106.11 -21.28
C LEU A 588 -127.98 -106.83 -22.47
N GLN A 589 -127.23 -107.12 -23.53
CA GLN A 589 -127.72 -107.89 -24.68
C GLN A 589 -128.28 -109.26 -24.28
N LEU A 590 -127.58 -109.99 -23.40
CA LEU A 590 -128.07 -111.27 -22.85
C LEU A 590 -129.32 -111.09 -21.98
N THR A 591 -129.47 -109.97 -21.29
CA THR A 591 -130.67 -109.64 -20.50
C THR A 591 -131.85 -109.31 -21.41
N ASP A 592 -131.62 -108.58 -22.50
CA ASP A 592 -132.64 -108.26 -23.50
C ASP A 592 -133.14 -109.55 -24.18
N LEU A 593 -132.22 -110.40 -24.68
CA LEU A 593 -132.55 -111.74 -25.22
C LEU A 593 -133.30 -112.63 -24.21
N LEU A 594 -132.93 -112.57 -22.93
CA LEU A 594 -133.66 -113.28 -21.88
C LEU A 594 -135.09 -112.74 -21.71
N SER A 595 -135.27 -111.42 -21.79
CA SER A 595 -136.60 -110.78 -21.71
C SER A 595 -137.49 -111.12 -22.90
N GLU A 596 -136.92 -111.16 -24.12
CA GLU A 596 -137.60 -111.61 -25.35
C GLU A 596 -138.03 -113.08 -25.22
N SER A 597 -137.14 -113.94 -24.75
CA SER A 597 -137.43 -115.36 -24.51
C SER A 597 -138.52 -115.57 -23.45
N GLN A 598 -138.50 -114.78 -22.37
CA GLN A 598 -139.55 -114.78 -21.35
C GLN A 598 -140.90 -114.30 -21.90
N HIS A 599 -140.91 -113.29 -22.77
CA HIS A 599 -142.12 -112.80 -23.42
C HIS A 599 -142.71 -113.85 -24.38
N GLN A 600 -141.88 -114.47 -25.21
CA GLN A 600 -142.28 -115.60 -26.08
C GLN A 600 -142.93 -116.72 -25.26
N LEU A 601 -142.29 -117.13 -24.15
CA LEU A 601 -142.80 -118.17 -23.26
C LEU A 601 -144.11 -117.79 -22.55
N HIS A 602 -144.39 -116.49 -22.36
CA HIS A 602 -145.69 -116.03 -21.87
C HIS A 602 -146.77 -116.13 -22.94
N LEU A 603 -146.48 -115.76 -24.20
CA LEU A 603 -147.41 -115.90 -25.32
C LEU A 603 -147.83 -117.37 -25.52
N THR A 604 -146.87 -118.31 -25.52
CA THR A 604 -147.18 -119.75 -25.68
C THR A 604 -148.08 -120.31 -24.57
N ARG A 605 -148.00 -119.74 -23.35
CA ARG A 605 -148.90 -120.12 -22.24
C ARG A 605 -150.34 -119.67 -22.50
N LEU A 606 -150.55 -118.46 -23.01
CA LEU A 606 -151.88 -117.95 -23.36
C LEU A 606 -152.53 -118.76 -24.50
N GLU A 607 -151.76 -119.17 -25.50
CA GLU A 607 -152.24 -120.02 -26.59
C GLU A 607 -152.72 -121.39 -26.10
N LYS A 608 -151.94 -122.04 -25.23
CA LYS A 608 -152.29 -123.31 -24.59
C LYS A 608 -153.63 -123.22 -23.85
N ASP A 609 -153.83 -122.18 -23.05
CA ASP A 609 -155.04 -122.03 -22.25
C ASP A 609 -156.28 -121.77 -23.13
N SER A 610 -156.13 -121.06 -24.26
CA SER A 610 -157.20 -120.90 -25.28
C SER A 610 -157.64 -122.23 -25.91
N ILE A 611 -156.70 -123.12 -26.22
CA ILE A 611 -156.98 -124.45 -26.80
C ILE A 611 -157.77 -125.31 -25.80
N GLN A 612 -157.35 -125.30 -24.53
CA GLN A 612 -157.96 -126.10 -23.48
C GLN A 612 -159.44 -125.70 -23.22
N GLN A 613 -159.78 -124.42 -23.41
CA GLN A 613 -161.14 -123.92 -23.26
C GLN A 613 -162.07 -124.30 -24.43
N ARG A 614 -161.54 -124.48 -25.66
CA ARG A 614 -162.34 -124.95 -26.81
C ARG A 614 -162.80 -126.40 -26.63
N LEU A 615 -161.88 -127.29 -26.26
CA LEU A 615 -162.17 -128.72 -26.05
C LEU A 615 -163.26 -128.97 -25.00
N SER A 616 -163.32 -128.15 -23.94
CA SER A 616 -164.35 -128.25 -22.89
C SER A 616 -165.77 -127.90 -23.36
N ASN A 617 -165.90 -127.06 -24.40
CA ASN A 617 -167.20 -126.67 -24.93
C ASN A 617 -167.75 -127.69 -25.94
N GLU A 618 -166.86 -128.28 -26.73
CA GLU A 618 -167.21 -129.26 -27.77
C GLU A 618 -167.74 -130.58 -27.18
N ALA A 619 -167.15 -131.05 -26.07
CA ALA A 619 -167.63 -132.21 -25.32
C ALA A 619 -169.05 -132.04 -24.75
N LYS A 620 -169.45 -130.81 -24.40
CA LYS A 620 -170.80 -130.52 -23.86
C LYS A 620 -171.88 -130.55 -24.95
N ALA A 621 -171.54 -130.20 -26.19
CA ALA A 621 -172.48 -130.19 -27.30
C ALA A 621 -172.89 -131.61 -27.73
N GLN A 622 -171.95 -132.57 -27.74
CA GLN A 622 -172.23 -133.96 -28.14
C GLN A 622 -173.16 -134.70 -27.16
N ALA A 623 -173.10 -134.39 -25.85
CA ALA A 623 -173.94 -135.03 -24.85
C ALA A 623 -175.44 -134.72 -25.04
N LEU A 624 -175.79 -133.47 -25.41
CA LEU A 624 -177.18 -133.05 -25.64
C LEU A 624 -177.81 -133.73 -26.87
N GLN A 625 -177.02 -133.96 -27.92
CA GLN A 625 -177.51 -134.56 -29.16
C GLN A 625 -177.86 -136.05 -29.01
N ALA A 626 -177.19 -136.76 -28.09
CA ALA A 626 -177.49 -138.16 -27.79
C ALA A 626 -178.85 -138.31 -27.07
N GLN A 627 -179.13 -137.44 -26.09
CA GLN A 627 -180.32 -137.50 -25.24
C GLN A 627 -181.64 -137.26 -26.03
N GLN A 628 -181.60 -136.41 -27.06
CA GLN A 628 -182.78 -136.14 -27.90
C GLN A 628 -183.19 -137.34 -28.77
N ARG A 629 -182.22 -138.09 -29.31
CA ARG A 629 -182.48 -139.28 -30.14
C ARG A 629 -183.14 -140.42 -29.36
N GLU A 630 -182.84 -140.54 -28.07
CA GLU A 630 -183.39 -141.62 -27.23
C GLU A 630 -184.88 -141.43 -26.97
N GLN A 631 -185.34 -140.18 -26.79
CA GLN A 631 -186.74 -139.82 -26.57
C GLN A 631 -187.62 -140.00 -27.82
N GLU A 632 -187.11 -139.71 -29.02
CA GLU A 632 -187.86 -139.92 -30.26
C GLU A 632 -188.16 -141.39 -30.55
N LEU A 633 -187.24 -142.30 -30.19
CA LEU A 633 -187.39 -143.74 -30.42
C LEU A 633 -188.41 -144.38 -29.47
N THR A 634 -188.53 -143.90 -28.23
CA THR A 634 -189.49 -144.45 -27.26
C THR A 634 -190.94 -144.12 -27.63
N GLN A 635 -191.22 -142.92 -28.16
CA GLN A 635 -192.58 -142.53 -28.57
C GLN A 635 -193.10 -143.34 -29.77
N LYS A 636 -192.23 -143.75 -30.70
CA LYS A 636 -192.63 -144.53 -31.89
C LYS A 636 -193.06 -145.96 -31.56
N ILE A 637 -192.49 -146.57 -30.53
CA ILE A 637 -192.85 -147.94 -30.11
C ILE A 637 -194.26 -147.96 -29.51
N GLN A 638 -194.61 -146.95 -28.69
CA GLN A 638 -195.93 -146.85 -28.06
C GLN A 638 -197.08 -146.60 -29.07
N GLN A 639 -196.79 -146.06 -30.26
CA GLN A 639 -197.80 -145.96 -31.34
C GLN A 639 -198.05 -147.29 -32.08
N MET A 640 -197.08 -148.20 -32.12
CA MET A 640 -197.23 -149.51 -32.77
C MET A 640 -198.16 -150.46 -31.98
N GLU A 641 -198.21 -150.32 -30.66
CA GLU A 641 -198.97 -151.22 -29.77
C GLU A 641 -200.48 -150.86 -29.70
N ALA A 642 -200.86 -149.62 -29.99
CA ALA A 642 -202.22 -149.12 -29.76
C ALA A 642 -203.25 -149.40 -30.88
N GLN A 643 -202.85 -150.00 -32.02
CA GLN A 643 -203.74 -150.28 -33.16
C GLN A 643 -204.04 -151.77 -33.41
N HIS A 644 -203.67 -152.67 -32.48
CA HIS A 644 -203.97 -154.11 -32.63
C HIS A 644 -205.28 -154.58 -31.94
N ASP A 645 -205.95 -153.74 -31.14
CA ASP A 645 -206.83 -154.23 -30.06
C ASP A 645 -208.29 -153.72 -30.04
N LYS A 646 -208.89 -153.34 -31.20
CA LYS A 646 -210.36 -153.18 -31.34
C LYS A 646 -210.88 -153.07 -32.78
N THR A 647 -211.29 -154.22 -33.33
CA THR A 647 -212.51 -154.51 -34.16
C THR A 647 -212.24 -155.87 -34.83
N ASP A 648 -212.49 -156.98 -34.15
CA ASP A 648 -213.79 -157.67 -34.26
C ASP A 648 -214.97 -157.01 -33.53
N LEU A 649 -216.02 -156.67 -34.30
CA LEU A 649 -217.41 -157.03 -33.97
C LEU A 649 -218.39 -156.71 -35.14
N LYS A 650 -218.19 -157.35 -36.31
CA LYS A 650 -219.24 -157.97 -37.15
C LYS A 650 -218.70 -158.53 -38.46
#